data_AF-A0A3B8JIC2-F1
#
_entry.id   AF-A0A3B8JIC2-F1
#
_cell.length_a   1.000
_cell.length_b   1.000
_cell.length_c   1.000
_cell.angle_alpha   90.00
_cell.angle_beta   90.00
_cell.angle_gamma   90.00
#
_symmetry.space_group_name_H-M   'P 1'
#
loop_
_entity.id
_entity.type
_entity.pdbx_description
1 polymer ?
#
loop_
_entity_poly.entity_id
_entity_poly.type
_entity_poly.pdbx_seq_one_letter_code
_entity_poly.pdbx_strand_id
1 'polypeptide(L)'
;MSNHRANRDKIIQVLREELVGPSPQGEHTDCSGEVNFQSDQEFYRPWRQENGEEILQRDPPLIRYGVGVLYPLGIKCENEDSQADQVNNENKLEELDESEVAITEEVSQSLEELKKGIIDSREPDSDDFDLSTANAYLPSSMGVSFLGEFNQDSVLLIKAWGGYYRPKIVKVSGNERTWWLRKPVEFTVEFDGNKLCQKKENRLSKPGKINGLNLSVEVFSRPDPDKRERVRLITVCLVNRSSSSGGSGRHEINLFQAGFEATIVSQKGEAHILPYPGQRLSGIEDDEEEQSLALFYRQMKTYGVGHGCAANWDEQASNDRVKTIKGECLPTFETPSITPDIKREDGSSLEVSMATLAGLVEGDDGFAALQEVVERYENWLEVKRNEIATLEEQYHDAAQHHMDECERAAQRMRDGLNYLQNYPRAKKAFQLANHAILLQQISSRGGLRRANFDKKAIDFKFSEPYQAPNLLAGENRGKWRAFQIAFLLMSVESTAQGNIPERETVELIWFPTGGGKTEAYLGLSAFALFMRRLNNKEDAGVHVLMRYTLRLLTAQQFQRASALLCAMEYLRRKHPELGREPFSIGIWLGSTTTPNMRKDAIYSLNQLQKSSSAENPFIIGKCPWCNAQMGRYDGQLLKRMPKVLGYQQSAGTVIFKCPDQACEFKNGLPIYVIDEDIYEYRPSLVIGTVDKFAQLAWKPEARALFGIDSDGQRQSSPPGLIIQDELHLISGPLGSVVGLYETVIEELCTDRRGEQAIKPKIVCSTATIRRYAEQVKALYGREDVVLFPPPGLEASDSFFSRYARNEDGTLQRGRIYAGVHGPGLSSLLTAQVRTSAALLQAPVPLTSEEQDPWWTLLMFFNNLRELGFTLSLLQSDIPGYFKVIQNRLGWDRQQTRRIWQPLELTGRIRSDQVPEAIAKLEIK
;
A
#
# COMPACT_ATOMS: atom_id res chain seq x y z
N MET A 1 -14.86 23.40 -1.25
CA MET A 1 -14.06 22.16 -1.19
C MET A 1 -14.46 21.41 0.07
N SER A 2 -15.07 20.25 -0.08
CA SER A 2 -15.42 19.31 0.98
C SER A 2 -14.21 19.05 1.90
N ASN A 3 -14.40 19.19 3.22
CA ASN A 3 -13.32 18.93 4.18
C ASN A 3 -13.22 17.41 4.45
N HIS A 4 -12.68 16.67 3.47
CA HIS A 4 -12.52 15.22 3.58
C HIS A 4 -11.71 14.79 4.81
N ARG A 5 -10.82 15.66 5.30
CA ARG A 5 -10.02 15.41 6.52
C ARG A 5 -10.88 15.35 7.78
N ALA A 6 -11.83 16.27 7.94
CA ALA A 6 -12.78 16.23 9.06
C ALA A 6 -13.70 15.00 8.99
N ASN A 7 -14.06 14.56 7.78
CA ASN A 7 -14.90 13.37 7.60
C ASN A 7 -14.15 12.07 7.94
N ARG A 8 -12.83 12.01 7.72
CA ARG A 8 -11.99 10.91 8.20
C ARG A 8 -12.05 10.75 9.73
N ASP A 9 -11.94 11.86 10.46
CA ASP A 9 -11.96 11.83 11.92
C ASP A 9 -13.33 11.35 12.44
N LYS A 10 -14.42 11.73 11.78
CA LYS A 10 -15.77 11.19 12.05
C LYS A 10 -15.85 9.67 11.82
N ILE A 11 -15.24 9.15 10.76
CA ILE A 11 -15.26 7.71 10.46
C ILE A 11 -14.49 6.91 11.53
N ILE A 12 -13.33 7.39 11.95
CA ILE A 12 -12.56 6.79 13.05
C ILE A 12 -13.35 6.84 14.36
N GLN A 13 -14.04 7.95 14.60
CA GLN A 13 -14.90 8.10 15.77
C GLN A 13 -16.05 7.08 15.76
N VAL A 14 -16.74 6.88 14.62
CA VAL A 14 -17.78 5.85 14.48
C VAL A 14 -17.21 4.44 14.74
N LEU A 15 -16.00 4.15 14.25
CA LEU A 15 -15.34 2.88 14.51
C LEU A 15 -15.06 2.69 16.02
N ARG A 16 -14.56 3.72 16.70
CA ARG A 16 -14.31 3.70 18.15
C ARG A 16 -15.60 3.53 18.94
N GLU A 17 -16.65 4.25 18.58
CA GLU A 17 -17.98 4.14 19.19
C GLU A 17 -18.60 2.75 19.01
N GLU A 18 -18.33 2.07 17.89
CA GLU A 18 -18.88 0.74 17.65
C GLU A 18 -18.11 -0.37 18.38
N LEU A 19 -16.78 -0.27 18.46
CA LEU A 19 -15.93 -1.33 19.00
C LEU A 19 -15.59 -1.17 20.48
N VAL A 20 -15.30 0.07 20.90
CA VAL A 20 -14.87 0.43 22.27
C VAL A 20 -16.02 1.04 23.05
N GLY A 21 -16.79 1.93 22.41
CA GLY A 21 -17.78 2.77 23.07
C GLY A 21 -17.16 3.91 23.90
N PRO A 22 -17.98 4.60 24.71
CA PRO A 22 -19.44 4.58 24.64
C PRO A 22 -19.94 5.26 23.35
N SER A 23 -21.17 4.96 22.94
CA SER A 23 -21.87 5.68 21.87
C SER A 23 -23.19 6.22 22.42
N PRO A 24 -23.17 7.34 23.18
CA PRO A 24 -24.38 7.93 23.70
C PRO A 24 -25.23 8.51 22.56
N GLN A 25 -26.49 8.09 22.46
CA GLN A 25 -27.40 8.47 21.37
C GLN A 25 -28.78 8.87 21.92
N GLY A 26 -29.49 9.73 21.20
CA GLY A 26 -30.89 10.05 21.47
C GLY A 26 -31.16 11.14 22.51
N GLU A 27 -32.41 11.18 22.98
CA GLU A 27 -32.91 12.22 23.90
C GLU A 27 -32.54 11.92 25.36
N HIS A 28 -32.49 12.97 26.18
CA HIS A 28 -32.22 12.83 27.61
C HIS A 28 -33.42 12.25 28.34
N THR A 29 -33.15 11.33 29.28
CA THR A 29 -34.16 10.78 30.18
C THR A 29 -33.64 10.68 31.61
N ASP A 30 -34.51 11.02 32.58
CA ASP A 30 -34.21 10.88 34.00
C ASP A 30 -34.31 9.40 34.43
N CYS A 31 -33.17 8.83 34.80
CA CYS A 31 -33.05 7.43 35.22
C CYS A 31 -33.08 7.24 36.75
N SER A 32 -33.24 8.33 37.53
CA SER A 32 -33.24 8.30 39.00
C SER A 32 -34.50 7.63 39.57
N GLY A 33 -35.66 7.84 38.93
CA GLY A 33 -36.96 7.27 39.31
C GLY A 33 -37.32 5.95 38.62
N GLU A 34 -38.60 5.56 38.71
CA GLU A 34 -39.16 4.50 37.87
C GLU A 34 -39.31 5.00 36.43
N VAL A 35 -38.83 4.22 35.46
CA VAL A 35 -38.95 4.54 34.05
C VAL A 35 -39.95 3.56 33.42
N ASN A 36 -41.02 4.10 32.85
CA ASN A 36 -42.16 3.35 32.34
C ASN A 36 -42.45 3.74 30.89
N PHE A 37 -42.56 2.75 30.00
CA PHE A 37 -42.91 2.94 28.59
C PHE A 37 -44.27 2.30 28.28
N GLN A 38 -45.05 2.96 27.43
CA GLN A 38 -46.36 2.44 27.02
C GLN A 38 -46.24 1.39 25.92
N SER A 39 -45.16 1.41 25.14
CA SER A 39 -44.91 0.46 24.06
C SER A 39 -43.44 0.07 23.90
N ASP A 40 -43.20 -1.08 23.27
CA ASP A 40 -41.87 -1.54 22.86
C ASP A 40 -41.18 -0.55 21.91
N GLN A 41 -41.94 0.17 21.08
CA GLN A 41 -41.37 1.16 20.17
C GLN A 41 -40.74 2.33 20.92
N GLU A 42 -41.36 2.81 21.99
CA GLU A 42 -40.81 3.88 22.83
C GLU A 42 -39.60 3.41 23.63
N PHE A 43 -39.64 2.17 24.15
CA PHE A 43 -38.54 1.58 24.89
C PHE A 43 -37.25 1.48 24.05
N TYR A 44 -37.37 1.13 22.77
CA TYR A 44 -36.25 0.94 21.85
C TYR A 44 -35.83 2.20 21.08
N ARG A 45 -36.41 3.37 21.39
CA ARG A 45 -35.89 4.65 20.86
C ARG A 45 -34.50 4.91 21.45
N PRO A 46 -33.59 5.58 20.72
CA PRO A 46 -32.33 6.00 21.30
C PRO A 46 -32.57 6.91 22.51
N TRP A 47 -32.01 6.55 23.67
CA TRP A 47 -32.09 7.31 24.92
C TRP A 47 -30.70 7.46 25.51
N ARG A 48 -30.43 8.62 26.12
CA ARG A 48 -29.24 8.86 26.93
C ARG A 48 -29.63 9.39 28.30
N GLN A 49 -28.77 9.16 29.28
CA GLN A 49 -28.99 9.66 30.63
C GLN A 49 -29.00 11.20 30.65
N GLU A 50 -29.62 11.79 31.66
CA GLU A 50 -29.63 13.25 31.83
C GLU A 50 -28.21 13.86 31.91
N ASN A 51 -27.27 13.14 32.52
CA ASN A 51 -25.85 13.51 32.58
C ASN A 51 -25.08 13.30 31.25
N GLY A 52 -25.75 12.88 30.18
CA GLY A 52 -25.16 12.63 28.86
C GLY A 52 -24.56 11.23 28.67
N GLU A 53 -24.58 10.38 29.69
CA GLU A 53 -24.03 9.03 29.64
C GLU A 53 -24.92 8.05 28.84
N GLU A 54 -24.28 7.00 28.34
CA GLU A 54 -24.92 5.99 27.50
C GLU A 54 -25.93 5.11 28.28
N ILE A 55 -26.97 4.68 27.56
CA ILE A 55 -27.91 3.63 27.97
C ILE A 55 -27.90 2.52 26.91
N LEU A 56 -27.57 1.28 27.29
CA LEU A 56 -27.75 0.13 26.40
C LEU A 56 -29.09 -0.54 26.66
N GLN A 57 -29.89 -0.68 25.60
CA GLN A 57 -31.29 -1.13 25.69
C GLN A 57 -31.52 -2.52 25.06
N ARG A 58 -30.64 -2.93 24.14
CA ARG A 58 -30.79 -4.13 23.31
C ARG A 58 -29.78 -5.19 23.72
N ASP A 59 -28.50 -4.91 23.46
CA ASP A 59 -27.41 -5.82 23.74
C ASP A 59 -26.82 -5.54 25.13
N PRO A 60 -26.55 -6.57 25.95
CA PRO A 60 -25.74 -6.43 27.15
C PRO A 60 -24.33 -5.88 26.85
N PRO A 61 -23.67 -5.23 27.82
CA PRO A 61 -22.38 -4.55 27.61
C PRO A 61 -21.27 -5.43 27.00
N LEU A 62 -21.11 -6.69 27.46
CA LEU A 62 -20.08 -7.61 26.92
C LEU A 62 -20.41 -8.12 25.51
N ILE A 63 -21.67 -8.07 25.11
CA ILE A 63 -22.06 -8.34 23.73
C ILE A 63 -21.84 -7.08 22.90
N ARG A 64 -22.09 -5.89 23.46
CA ARG A 64 -21.96 -4.61 22.76
C ARG A 64 -20.50 -4.22 22.48
N TYR A 65 -19.63 -4.32 23.48
CA TYR A 65 -18.24 -3.85 23.45
C TYR A 65 -17.28 -4.99 23.76
N GLY A 66 -16.22 -5.12 22.94
CA GLY A 66 -15.21 -6.17 23.09
C GLY A 66 -13.77 -5.68 22.88
N VAL A 67 -13.57 -4.37 22.69
CA VAL A 67 -12.26 -3.73 22.65
C VAL A 67 -12.09 -2.86 23.91
N GLY A 68 -10.95 -2.97 24.57
CA GLY A 68 -10.64 -2.21 25.79
C GLY A 68 -11.50 -2.58 26.99
N VAL A 69 -11.70 -3.88 27.20
CA VAL A 69 -12.44 -4.42 28.35
C VAL A 69 -11.47 -5.15 29.27
N LEU A 70 -11.41 -4.77 30.55
CA LEU A 70 -10.68 -5.50 31.58
C LEU A 70 -11.62 -6.37 32.41
N TYR A 71 -11.43 -7.66 32.33
CA TYR A 71 -12.24 -8.68 32.99
C TYR A 71 -11.71 -8.95 34.42
N PRO A 72 -12.59 -9.34 35.36
CA PRO A 72 -12.17 -9.84 36.68
C PRO A 72 -11.11 -10.94 36.61
N LEU A 73 -10.13 -10.90 37.50
CA LEU A 73 -9.09 -11.93 37.64
C LEU A 73 -9.68 -13.32 37.91
N GLY A 74 -9.17 -14.33 37.20
CA GLY A 74 -9.48 -15.75 37.45
C GLY A 74 -10.74 -16.29 36.77
N ILE A 75 -11.33 -15.57 35.82
CA ILE A 75 -12.40 -16.13 34.97
C ILE A 75 -11.80 -17.20 34.06
N LYS A 76 -12.10 -18.47 34.34
CA LYS A 76 -11.84 -19.57 33.42
C LYS A 76 -12.90 -19.58 32.33
N CYS A 77 -12.49 -19.69 31.07
CA CYS A 77 -13.43 -19.78 29.97
C CYS A 77 -14.00 -21.22 29.94
N GLU A 78 -15.33 -21.37 30.00
CA GLU A 78 -16.00 -22.70 29.99
C GLU A 78 -15.81 -23.47 28.65
N ASN A 79 -15.08 -22.91 27.67
CA ASN A 79 -14.88 -23.46 26.32
C ASN A 79 -13.39 -23.64 25.92
N GLU A 80 -12.43 -23.60 26.84
CA GLU A 80 -11.00 -23.80 26.51
C GLU A 80 -10.74 -25.15 25.82
N ASP A 81 -11.44 -26.22 26.23
CA ASP A 81 -11.23 -27.57 25.70
C ASP A 81 -11.80 -27.80 24.30
N SER A 82 -12.66 -26.91 23.76
CA SER A 82 -13.27 -27.10 22.43
C SER A 82 -12.72 -26.19 21.33
N GLN A 83 -11.93 -25.16 21.69
CA GLN A 83 -11.32 -24.24 20.73
C GLN A 83 -9.80 -24.26 20.72
N ALA A 84 -9.11 -24.66 21.81
CA ALA A 84 -7.69 -24.98 21.74
C ALA A 84 -7.43 -26.12 20.73
N ASP A 85 -8.37 -27.06 20.63
CA ASP A 85 -8.36 -28.10 19.59
C ASP A 85 -8.68 -27.55 18.18
N GLN A 86 -9.34 -26.40 18.01
CA GLN A 86 -9.53 -25.80 16.68
C GLN A 86 -8.32 -24.99 16.23
N VAL A 87 -7.66 -24.26 17.14
CA VAL A 87 -6.43 -23.50 16.82
C VAL A 87 -5.23 -24.43 16.62
N ASN A 88 -5.16 -25.56 17.33
CA ASN A 88 -4.13 -26.58 17.09
C ASN A 88 -4.46 -27.52 15.91
N ASN A 89 -5.74 -27.83 15.62
CA ASN A 89 -6.10 -28.60 14.42
C ASN A 89 -6.08 -27.76 13.13
N GLU A 90 -6.02 -26.43 13.18
CA GLU A 90 -5.72 -25.62 11.99
C GLU A 90 -4.23 -25.65 11.60
N ASN A 91 -3.33 -26.08 12.51
CA ASN A 91 -1.89 -26.23 12.27
C ASN A 91 -1.42 -27.69 12.11
N LYS A 92 -2.32 -28.67 12.20
CA LYS A 92 -2.03 -30.09 11.92
C LYS A 92 -3.21 -30.67 11.13
N LEU A 93 -2.93 -31.18 9.93
CA LEU A 93 -3.83 -31.80 8.92
C LEU A 93 -4.31 -30.76 7.88
N GLU A 94 -3.91 -30.76 6.61
CA GLU A 94 -3.41 -31.82 5.72
C GLU A 94 -2.27 -31.29 4.83
N GLU A 95 -1.06 -31.82 5.00
CA GLU A 95 -0.19 -32.11 3.86
C GLU A 95 -0.89 -33.22 3.06
N LEU A 96 -1.20 -32.97 1.78
CA LEU A 96 -1.61 -34.02 0.87
C LEU A 96 -0.63 -34.06 -0.31
N ASP A 97 0.15 -35.13 -0.31
CA ASP A 97 0.65 -35.90 -1.45
C ASP A 97 1.37 -35.11 -2.57
N GLU A 98 2.66 -34.84 -2.34
CA GLU A 98 3.68 -35.01 -3.37
C GLU A 98 4.71 -36.05 -2.90
N SER A 99 4.56 -37.27 -3.44
CA SER A 99 5.57 -38.32 -3.61
C SER A 99 6.63 -38.54 -2.50
N GLU A 100 6.46 -39.67 -1.81
CA GLU A 100 7.41 -40.39 -0.94
C GLU A 100 8.89 -39.96 -1.04
N VAL A 101 9.36 -39.19 -0.06
CA VAL A 101 10.74 -39.27 0.42
C VAL A 101 10.66 -39.57 1.92
N ALA A 102 10.97 -40.81 2.29
CA ALA A 102 10.99 -41.26 3.67
C ALA A 102 12.07 -40.49 4.46
N ILE A 103 11.64 -39.55 5.30
CA ILE A 103 12.50 -38.87 6.26
C ILE A 103 12.85 -39.89 7.35
N THR A 104 14.14 -40.24 7.46
CA THR A 104 14.65 -41.18 8.46
C THR A 104 14.60 -40.57 9.88
N GLU A 105 14.45 -41.43 10.90
CA GLU A 105 14.37 -41.04 12.33
C GLU A 105 15.50 -40.10 12.79
N GLU A 106 16.68 -40.17 12.16
CA GLU A 106 17.84 -39.30 12.44
C GLU A 106 17.60 -37.82 12.07
N VAL A 107 16.82 -37.54 11.02
CA VAL A 107 16.50 -36.16 10.60
C VAL A 107 15.44 -35.55 11.53
N SER A 108 14.51 -36.36 12.01
CA SER A 108 13.51 -35.98 13.01
C SER A 108 14.16 -35.60 14.35
N GLN A 109 15.15 -36.36 14.79
CA GLN A 109 15.94 -36.04 15.98
C GLN A 109 16.78 -34.78 15.80
N SER A 110 17.38 -34.58 14.61
CA SER A 110 18.13 -33.36 14.29
C SER A 110 17.24 -32.10 14.30
N LEU A 111 15.98 -32.21 13.84
CA LEU A 111 14.98 -31.14 13.90
C LEU A 111 14.48 -30.85 15.31
N GLU A 112 14.39 -31.85 16.19
CA GLU A 112 14.09 -31.66 17.60
C GLU A 112 15.26 -31.02 18.36
N GLU A 113 16.51 -31.36 18.03
CA GLU A 113 17.70 -30.71 18.58
C GLU A 113 17.83 -29.26 18.09
N LEU A 114 17.51 -28.96 16.82
CA LEU A 114 17.44 -27.58 16.29
C LEU A 114 16.32 -26.76 16.95
N LYS A 115 15.17 -27.37 17.27
CA LYS A 115 14.10 -26.72 18.05
C LYS A 115 14.52 -26.44 19.50
N LYS A 116 15.32 -27.33 20.12
CA LYS A 116 15.90 -27.07 21.45
C LYS A 116 16.95 -25.95 21.40
N GLY A 117 17.77 -25.89 20.35
CA GLY A 117 18.77 -24.82 20.15
C GLY A 117 18.18 -23.41 19.93
N ILE A 118 16.97 -23.31 19.34
CA ILE A 118 16.27 -22.02 19.18
C ILE A 118 15.56 -21.57 20.47
N ILE A 119 15.31 -22.50 21.41
CA ILE A 119 14.73 -22.19 22.72
C ILE A 119 15.82 -21.82 23.74
N ASP A 120 17.04 -22.36 23.60
CA ASP A 120 18.17 -22.13 24.51
C ASP A 120 18.89 -20.76 24.34
N SER A 121 18.53 -19.92 23.35
CA SER A 121 19.03 -18.53 23.28
C SER A 121 18.16 -17.52 24.05
N ARG A 122 17.19 -18.00 24.84
CA ARG A 122 16.54 -17.25 25.90
C ARG A 122 16.81 -18.01 27.19
N GLU A 123 17.82 -17.60 27.95
CA GLU A 123 17.86 -17.96 29.37
C GLU A 123 16.51 -17.53 29.98
N PRO A 124 15.72 -18.46 30.51
CA PRO A 124 14.52 -18.11 31.22
C PRO A 124 14.95 -17.59 32.58
N ASP A 125 15.03 -16.27 32.73
CA ASP A 125 15.04 -15.65 34.05
C ASP A 125 13.77 -16.12 34.77
N SER A 126 13.98 -16.79 35.89
CA SER A 126 12.94 -17.27 36.78
C SER A 126 12.17 -16.08 37.35
N ASP A 127 10.97 -15.79 36.84
CA ASP A 127 9.80 -15.37 37.63
C ASP A 127 8.60 -15.07 36.69
N ASP A 128 7.66 -16.02 36.65
CA ASP A 128 6.38 -15.94 35.96
C ASP A 128 5.58 -14.67 36.33
N PHE A 129 5.36 -13.81 35.34
CA PHE A 129 4.73 -12.49 35.49
C PHE A 129 3.19 -12.51 35.49
N ASP A 130 2.57 -11.59 36.24
CA ASP A 130 1.15 -11.17 36.12
C ASP A 130 0.81 -10.59 34.71
N LEU A 131 1.82 -10.43 33.83
CA LEU A 131 1.68 -10.08 32.40
C LEU A 131 0.98 -11.18 31.58
N SER A 132 0.96 -12.43 32.05
CA SER A 132 0.20 -13.52 31.43
C SER A 132 -1.29 -13.18 31.28
N THR A 133 -1.85 -12.40 32.22
CA THR A 133 -3.26 -11.98 32.19
C THR A 133 -3.56 -10.88 31.17
N ALA A 134 -2.55 -10.16 30.66
CA ALA A 134 -2.73 -9.13 29.63
C ALA A 134 -2.85 -9.74 28.22
N ASN A 135 -2.25 -10.92 28.02
CA ASN A 135 -2.32 -11.71 26.78
C ASN A 135 -3.40 -12.80 26.83
N ALA A 136 -4.17 -12.87 27.92
CA ALA A 136 -5.29 -13.81 28.04
C ALA A 136 -6.44 -13.40 27.10
N TYR A 137 -7.22 -14.39 26.66
CA TYR A 137 -8.40 -14.17 25.81
C TYR A 137 -9.41 -13.19 26.43
N LEU A 138 -9.53 -13.19 27.76
CA LEU A 138 -10.27 -12.19 28.53
C LEU A 138 -9.29 -11.44 29.43
N PRO A 139 -8.66 -10.35 28.93
CA PRO A 139 -7.56 -9.72 29.65
C PRO A 139 -8.05 -9.07 30.95
N SER A 140 -7.38 -9.34 32.06
CA SER A 140 -7.67 -8.71 33.35
C SER A 140 -6.81 -7.50 33.64
N SER A 141 -5.79 -7.27 32.81
CA SER A 141 -4.84 -6.17 32.95
C SER A 141 -4.47 -5.57 31.60
N MET A 142 -4.09 -4.30 31.63
CA MET A 142 -3.41 -3.62 30.53
C MET A 142 -2.22 -2.87 31.11
N GLY A 143 -1.10 -2.79 30.38
CA GLY A 143 0.08 -2.14 30.89
C GLY A 143 0.95 -1.49 29.83
N VAL A 144 1.80 -0.56 30.27
CA VAL A 144 2.76 0.14 29.42
C VAL A 144 4.09 0.19 30.17
N SER A 145 5.16 -0.18 29.48
CA SER A 145 6.53 -0.06 29.95
C SER A 145 7.21 1.13 29.31
N PHE A 146 7.88 1.96 30.09
CA PHE A 146 8.61 3.15 29.63
C PHE A 146 9.84 3.42 30.49
N LEU A 147 10.79 4.18 29.97
CA LEU A 147 11.97 4.59 30.71
C LEU A 147 11.73 5.98 31.31
N GLY A 148 11.92 6.14 32.62
CA GLY A 148 11.68 7.41 33.32
C GLY A 148 12.88 7.88 34.12
N GLU A 149 13.20 9.17 34.01
CA GLU A 149 14.13 9.86 34.89
C GLU A 149 13.38 10.53 36.05
N PHE A 150 13.85 10.32 37.28
CA PHE A 150 13.18 10.84 38.48
C PHE A 150 14.11 11.78 39.25
N ASN A 151 13.84 13.07 39.27
CA ASN A 151 14.54 14.03 40.14
C ASN A 151 14.16 13.83 41.62
N GLN A 152 14.89 14.48 42.54
CA GLN A 152 14.73 14.28 44.00
C GLN A 152 13.31 14.56 44.54
N ASP A 153 12.49 15.31 43.79
CA ASP A 153 11.10 15.65 44.11
C ASP A 153 10.08 15.19 43.03
N SER A 154 10.46 14.26 42.15
CA SER A 154 9.58 13.79 41.09
C SER A 154 8.51 12.83 41.62
N VAL A 155 7.30 12.93 41.07
CA VAL A 155 6.18 12.03 41.37
C VAL A 155 5.66 11.43 40.06
N LEU A 156 5.42 10.11 40.07
CA LEU A 156 4.72 9.45 38.98
C LEU A 156 3.21 9.56 39.23
N LEU A 157 2.53 10.36 38.42
CA LEU A 157 1.09 10.53 38.43
C LEU A 157 0.47 9.57 37.41
N ILE A 158 -0.45 8.72 37.84
CA ILE A 158 -1.18 7.81 36.95
C ILE A 158 -2.66 8.11 37.05
N LYS A 159 -3.23 8.53 35.93
CA LYS A 159 -4.65 8.80 35.76
C LYS A 159 -5.28 7.64 34.98
N ALA A 160 -6.14 6.87 35.63
CA ALA A 160 -6.83 5.74 35.02
C ALA A 160 -8.31 6.07 34.79
N TRP A 161 -8.89 5.58 33.70
CA TRP A 161 -10.29 5.78 33.36
C TRP A 161 -10.95 4.55 32.75
N GLY A 162 -12.27 4.61 32.67
CA GLY A 162 -13.11 3.68 31.94
C GLY A 162 -14.58 3.92 32.24
N GLY A 163 -15.39 2.89 32.10
CA GLY A 163 -16.80 2.88 32.46
C GLY A 163 -17.25 1.50 32.89
N TYR A 164 -18.34 1.45 33.64
CA TYR A 164 -19.02 0.20 33.96
C TYR A 164 -20.52 0.40 33.83
N TYR A 165 -21.25 -0.70 33.69
CA TYR A 165 -22.67 -0.67 33.39
C TYR A 165 -23.45 -1.33 34.52
N ARG A 166 -24.50 -0.66 35.00
CA ARG A 166 -25.43 -1.22 35.98
C ARG A 166 -26.78 -1.54 35.34
N PRO A 167 -27.39 -2.70 35.65
CA PRO A 167 -28.73 -3.00 35.22
C PRO A 167 -29.72 -2.07 35.93
N LYS A 168 -30.69 -1.57 35.17
CA LYS A 168 -31.84 -0.81 35.62
C LYS A 168 -33.08 -1.51 35.09
N ILE A 169 -33.98 -1.88 35.99
CA ILE A 169 -35.27 -2.45 35.59
C ILE A 169 -36.18 -1.31 35.11
N VAL A 170 -36.78 -1.52 33.96
CA VAL A 170 -37.68 -0.61 33.24
C VAL A 170 -38.96 -1.37 32.92
N LYS A 171 -40.14 -0.78 33.16
CA LYS A 171 -41.40 -1.44 32.86
C LYS A 171 -41.90 -1.01 31.48
N VAL A 172 -42.21 -1.97 30.63
CA VAL A 172 -42.76 -1.75 29.28
C VAL A 172 -44.08 -2.49 29.17
N SER A 173 -45.18 -1.73 29.08
CA SER A 173 -46.53 -2.31 29.04
C SER A 173 -46.81 -3.32 30.17
N GLY A 174 -46.22 -3.09 31.35
CA GLY A 174 -46.34 -3.97 32.52
C GLY A 174 -45.29 -5.08 32.65
N ASN A 175 -44.45 -5.31 31.62
CA ASN A 175 -43.36 -6.30 31.68
C ASN A 175 -42.04 -5.65 32.10
N GLU A 176 -41.26 -6.34 32.91
CA GLU A 176 -39.92 -5.89 33.29
C GLU A 176 -38.89 -6.17 32.18
N ARG A 177 -38.12 -5.14 31.83
CA ARG A 177 -36.95 -5.23 30.95
C ARG A 177 -35.74 -4.60 31.63
N THR A 178 -34.55 -4.89 31.10
CA THR A 178 -33.30 -4.36 31.65
C THR A 178 -32.67 -3.36 30.69
N TRP A 179 -32.40 -2.17 31.20
CA TRP A 179 -31.45 -1.22 30.62
C TRP A 179 -30.10 -1.34 31.32
N TRP A 180 -29.03 -1.03 30.61
CA TRP A 180 -27.68 -0.95 31.19
C TRP A 180 -27.23 0.50 31.19
N LEU A 181 -27.17 1.10 32.37
CA LEU A 181 -26.76 2.49 32.55
C LEU A 181 -25.25 2.57 32.73
N ARG A 182 -24.57 3.28 31.83
CA ARG A 182 -23.14 3.55 31.96
C ARG A 182 -22.87 4.49 33.12
N LYS A 183 -21.81 4.22 33.88
CA LYS A 183 -21.21 5.16 34.83
C LYS A 183 -19.71 5.28 34.55
N PRO A 184 -19.18 6.51 34.40
CA PRO A 184 -17.76 6.72 34.19
C PRO A 184 -16.98 6.36 35.45
N VAL A 185 -15.76 5.88 35.25
CA VAL A 185 -14.78 5.60 36.31
C VAL A 185 -13.55 6.42 35.98
N GLU A 186 -13.09 7.23 36.92
CA GLU A 186 -11.88 8.01 36.79
C GLU A 186 -11.24 8.13 38.17
N PHE A 187 -9.95 7.83 38.25
CA PHE A 187 -9.18 8.01 39.47
C PHE A 187 -7.71 8.25 39.18
N THR A 188 -7.06 8.89 40.13
CA THR A 188 -5.65 9.26 40.04
C THR A 188 -4.90 8.68 41.22
N VAL A 189 -3.73 8.09 40.96
CA VAL A 189 -2.82 7.58 41.98
C VAL A 189 -1.43 8.17 41.75
N GLU A 190 -0.73 8.43 42.84
CA GLU A 190 0.61 9.03 42.83
C GLU A 190 1.63 8.07 43.42
N PHE A 191 2.81 7.95 42.81
CA PHE A 191 3.93 7.19 43.35
C PHE A 191 5.15 8.09 43.52
N ASP A 192 5.73 8.06 44.71
CA ASP A 192 6.92 8.83 45.06
C ASP A 192 8.15 8.33 44.28
N GLY A 193 8.79 9.21 43.50
CA GLY A 193 9.97 8.90 42.70
C GLY A 193 11.15 8.37 43.51
N ASN A 194 11.32 8.80 44.77
CA ASN A 194 12.36 8.28 45.65
C ASN A 194 12.12 6.83 46.07
N LYS A 195 10.86 6.42 46.21
CA LYS A 195 10.50 5.01 46.47
C LYS A 195 10.67 4.14 45.24
N LEU A 196 10.45 4.71 44.05
CA LEU A 196 10.68 4.03 42.78
C LEU A 196 12.18 3.82 42.52
N CYS A 197 13.03 4.79 42.86
CA CYS A 197 14.48 4.75 42.60
C CYS A 197 15.32 3.97 43.64
N GLN A 198 14.76 2.98 44.33
CA GLN A 198 15.56 2.16 45.25
C GLN A 198 16.52 1.22 44.50
N LYS A 199 17.59 0.80 45.17
CA LYS A 199 18.66 -0.05 44.57
C LYS A 199 18.17 -1.41 44.05
N LYS A 200 17.09 -1.96 44.60
CA LYS A 200 16.48 -3.22 44.16
C LYS A 200 15.24 -2.97 43.31
N GLU A 201 14.82 -3.99 42.58
CA GLU A 201 13.52 -3.98 41.91
C GLU A 201 12.40 -3.91 42.95
N ASN A 202 11.41 -3.07 42.69
CA ASN A 202 10.30 -2.86 43.60
C ASN A 202 8.97 -2.90 42.85
N ARG A 203 7.97 -3.55 43.45
CA ARG A 203 6.57 -3.51 43.03
C ARG A 203 5.79 -2.66 44.03
N LEU A 204 5.13 -1.63 43.54
CA LEU A 204 4.21 -0.79 44.33
C LEU A 204 2.80 -0.96 43.77
N SER A 205 1.80 -1.07 44.65
CA SER A 205 0.40 -1.20 44.25
C SER A 205 -0.44 -0.20 45.03
N LYS A 206 -1.36 0.48 44.35
CA LYS A 206 -2.38 1.34 44.96
C LYS A 206 -3.77 0.92 44.49
N PRO A 207 -4.71 0.67 45.42
CA PRO A 207 -6.08 0.32 45.05
C PRO A 207 -6.86 1.56 44.56
N GLY A 208 -7.65 1.37 43.52
CA GLY A 208 -8.68 2.29 43.04
C GLY A 208 -10.06 1.66 43.23
N LYS A 209 -10.53 1.55 44.48
CA LYS A 209 -11.87 1.01 44.77
C LYS A 209 -12.93 2.04 44.43
N ILE A 210 -13.73 1.77 43.39
CA ILE A 210 -14.74 2.71 42.89
C ILE A 210 -16.03 1.94 42.65
N ASN A 211 -17.09 2.31 43.39
CA ASN A 211 -18.48 1.91 43.13
C ASN A 211 -18.72 0.39 42.94
N GLY A 212 -17.96 -0.46 43.63
CA GLY A 212 -18.08 -1.93 43.58
C GLY A 212 -17.03 -2.63 42.72
N LEU A 213 -16.25 -1.88 41.92
CA LEU A 213 -15.08 -2.39 41.22
C LEU A 213 -13.85 -2.31 42.13
N ASN A 214 -13.06 -3.40 42.15
CA ASN A 214 -11.79 -3.46 42.83
C ASN A 214 -10.67 -3.34 41.80
N LEU A 215 -10.37 -2.12 41.38
CA LEU A 215 -9.27 -1.83 40.46
C LEU A 215 -7.99 -1.61 41.24
N SER A 216 -6.85 -1.94 40.65
CA SER A 216 -5.53 -1.60 41.20
C SER A 216 -4.61 -1.11 40.10
N VAL A 217 -3.84 -0.06 40.41
CA VAL A 217 -2.71 0.37 39.59
C VAL A 217 -1.45 -0.16 40.24
N GLU A 218 -0.68 -0.90 39.46
CA GLU A 218 0.56 -1.53 39.88
C GLU A 218 1.72 -0.96 39.08
N VAL A 219 2.79 -0.62 39.79
CA VAL A 219 4.00 -0.05 39.20
C VAL A 219 5.16 -0.95 39.56
N PHE A 220 5.79 -1.52 38.54
CA PHE A 220 7.03 -2.26 38.65
C PHE A 220 8.17 -1.33 38.25
N SER A 221 9.16 -1.17 39.13
CA SER A 221 10.31 -0.32 38.89
C SER A 221 11.58 -1.16 38.91
N ARG A 222 12.28 -1.18 37.78
CA ARG A 222 13.53 -1.91 37.56
C ARG A 222 14.67 -0.94 37.26
N PRO A 223 15.93 -1.29 37.59
CA PRO A 223 17.08 -0.52 37.17
C PRO A 223 17.11 -0.35 35.65
N ASP A 224 17.56 0.81 35.19
CA ASP A 224 17.91 1.03 33.79
C ASP A 224 19.01 0.04 33.35
N PRO A 225 18.91 -0.59 32.16
CA PRO A 225 19.97 -1.45 31.62
C PRO A 225 21.35 -0.78 31.59
N ASP A 226 21.38 0.54 31.38
CA ASP A 226 22.62 1.33 31.29
C ASP A 226 23.11 1.78 32.67
N LYS A 227 22.39 1.42 33.74
CA LYS A 227 22.69 1.73 35.14
C LYS A 227 22.85 3.23 35.42
N ARG A 228 22.16 4.09 34.64
CA ARG A 228 22.12 5.54 34.91
C ARG A 228 21.45 5.81 36.26
N GLU A 229 22.00 6.77 37.01
CA GLU A 229 21.48 7.10 38.33
C GLU A 229 20.08 7.70 38.22
N ARG A 230 19.14 7.25 39.07
CA ARG A 230 17.74 7.73 39.12
C ARG A 230 16.95 7.60 37.81
N VAL A 231 17.43 6.79 36.87
CA VAL A 231 16.70 6.33 35.70
C VAL A 231 16.19 4.92 35.96
N ARG A 232 14.90 4.67 35.67
CA ARG A 232 14.25 3.39 35.96
C ARG A 232 13.39 2.96 34.78
N LEU A 233 13.42 1.67 34.49
CA LEU A 233 12.44 1.04 33.62
C LEU A 233 11.16 0.82 34.44
N ILE A 234 10.09 1.49 34.05
CA ILE A 234 8.81 1.51 34.76
C ILE A 234 7.78 0.76 33.92
N THR A 235 7.13 -0.24 34.52
CA THR A 235 5.94 -0.87 33.95
C THR A 235 4.73 -0.50 34.80
N VAL A 236 3.78 0.21 34.21
CA VAL A 236 2.49 0.53 34.84
C VAL A 236 1.45 -0.44 34.33
N CYS A 237 0.71 -1.09 35.24
CA CYS A 237 -0.38 -1.99 34.93
C CYS A 237 -1.67 -1.52 35.62
N LEU A 238 -2.75 -1.38 34.85
CA LEU A 238 -4.11 -1.25 35.37
C LEU A 238 -4.73 -2.65 35.41
N VAL A 239 -5.15 -3.10 36.59
CA VAL A 239 -5.62 -4.47 36.83
C VAL A 239 -7.01 -4.47 37.45
N ASN A 240 -7.90 -5.32 36.94
CA ASN A 240 -9.22 -5.55 37.51
C ASN A 240 -9.21 -6.76 38.48
N ARG A 241 -9.11 -6.46 39.78
CA ARG A 241 -9.13 -7.44 40.89
C ARG A 241 -10.52 -7.64 41.50
N SER A 242 -11.58 -7.35 40.76
CA SER A 242 -12.97 -7.58 41.22
C SER A 242 -13.23 -9.08 41.37
N SER A 243 -14.05 -9.48 42.33
CA SER A 243 -14.38 -10.89 42.59
C SER A 243 -15.85 -11.17 42.29
N SER A 244 -16.15 -12.22 41.53
CA SER A 244 -17.52 -12.67 41.27
C SER A 244 -18.06 -13.49 42.45
N SER A 245 -18.44 -12.84 43.55
CA SER A 245 -19.12 -13.51 44.65
C SER A 245 -20.61 -13.70 44.31
N GLY A 246 -20.96 -14.85 43.72
CA GLY A 246 -22.33 -15.27 43.40
C GLY A 246 -22.68 -15.13 41.92
N GLY A 247 -23.31 -16.16 41.34
CA GLY A 247 -23.54 -16.36 39.90
C GLY A 247 -24.49 -15.37 39.19
N SER A 248 -24.57 -14.12 39.63
CA SER A 248 -25.41 -13.06 39.07
C SER A 248 -24.58 -11.78 38.96
N GLY A 249 -24.12 -11.44 37.74
CA GLY A 249 -23.49 -10.15 37.47
C GLY A 249 -22.17 -10.17 36.68
N ARG A 250 -22.00 -11.04 35.67
CA ARG A 250 -20.77 -11.05 34.82
C ARG A 250 -20.48 -9.69 34.17
N HIS A 251 -21.48 -8.81 33.95
CA HIS A 251 -21.31 -7.53 33.25
C HIS A 251 -20.86 -6.35 34.13
N GLU A 252 -21.32 -6.29 35.39
CA GLU A 252 -21.17 -5.12 36.27
C GLU A 252 -19.76 -4.97 36.85
N ILE A 253 -18.99 -6.06 36.82
CA ILE A 253 -17.66 -6.16 37.42
C ILE A 253 -16.52 -6.04 36.40
N ASN A 254 -16.82 -5.71 35.12
CA ASN A 254 -15.80 -5.40 34.12
C ASN A 254 -15.61 -3.89 33.99
N LEU A 255 -14.37 -3.50 33.66
CA LEU A 255 -14.07 -2.13 33.25
C LEU A 255 -14.07 -2.06 31.72
N PHE A 256 -15.01 -1.31 31.15
CA PHE A 256 -15.09 -1.02 29.73
C PHE A 256 -14.37 0.28 29.41
N GLN A 257 -13.99 0.48 28.15
CA GLN A 257 -13.26 1.66 27.69
C GLN A 257 -12.00 1.94 28.52
N ALA A 258 -11.34 0.87 28.97
CA ALA A 258 -10.21 0.97 29.88
C ALA A 258 -9.06 1.70 29.20
N GLY A 259 -8.46 2.62 29.94
CA GLY A 259 -7.27 3.33 29.54
C GLY A 259 -6.61 3.98 30.74
N PHE A 260 -5.34 4.32 30.59
CA PHE A 260 -4.64 5.09 31.59
C PHE A 260 -3.57 5.97 30.95
N GLU A 261 -3.19 7.00 31.68
CA GLU A 261 -2.16 7.96 31.34
C GLU A 261 -1.18 8.04 32.51
N ALA A 262 0.12 7.94 32.22
CA ALA A 262 1.19 8.06 33.19
C ALA A 262 2.06 9.28 32.85
N THR A 263 2.25 10.16 33.82
CA THR A 263 2.98 11.42 33.69
C THR A 263 3.97 11.55 34.84
N ILE A 264 5.24 11.84 34.54
CA ILE A 264 6.24 12.14 35.57
C ILE A 264 6.22 13.65 35.83
N VAL A 265 5.73 14.05 36.99
CA VAL A 265 5.61 15.45 37.40
C VAL A 265 6.86 15.87 38.18
N SER A 266 7.43 17.02 37.81
CA SER A 266 8.54 17.68 38.52
C SER A 266 8.18 19.15 38.77
N GLN A 267 8.86 19.81 39.72
CA GLN A 267 8.60 21.22 40.07
C GLN A 267 8.76 22.18 38.87
N LYS A 268 9.57 21.83 37.87
CA LYS A 268 9.81 22.64 36.67
C LYS A 268 8.87 22.33 35.50
N GLY A 269 8.02 21.30 35.61
CA GLY A 269 7.08 20.90 34.55
C GLY A 269 7.75 20.34 33.28
N GLU A 270 9.01 19.93 33.38
CA GLU A 270 9.81 19.37 32.29
C GLU A 270 9.40 17.92 31.95
N ALA A 271 9.73 17.47 30.74
CA ALA A 271 9.52 16.09 30.28
C ALA A 271 10.61 15.16 30.84
N HIS A 272 10.20 13.99 31.33
CA HIS A 272 11.09 13.05 32.06
C HIS A 272 10.99 11.61 31.56
N ILE A 273 10.12 11.32 30.60
CA ILE A 273 10.04 10.00 29.96
C ILE A 273 11.05 10.00 28.82
N LEU A 274 12.00 9.09 28.89
CA LEU A 274 13.11 8.92 27.96
C LEU A 274 12.75 7.92 26.85
N PRO A 275 13.51 7.89 25.73
CA PRO A 275 13.36 6.84 24.73
C PRO A 275 13.50 5.47 25.39
N TYR A 276 12.57 4.57 25.05
CA TYR A 276 12.57 3.21 25.54
C TYR A 276 13.89 2.55 25.13
N PRO A 277 14.57 1.81 26.03
CA PRO A 277 15.75 1.06 25.65
C PRO A 277 15.36 0.11 24.52
N GLY A 278 15.86 0.38 23.33
CA GLY A 278 15.73 -0.56 22.21
C GLY A 278 16.40 -1.88 22.58
N GLN A 279 16.17 -2.93 21.79
CA GLN A 279 17.16 -4.00 21.75
C GLN A 279 18.50 -3.31 21.49
N ARG A 280 19.42 -3.34 22.45
CA ARG A 280 20.82 -3.03 22.15
C ARG A 280 21.17 -4.05 21.08
N LEU A 281 21.35 -3.52 19.89
CA LEU A 281 21.58 -4.20 18.64
C LEU A 281 22.96 -4.84 18.68
N SER A 282 23.16 -5.75 19.63
CA SER A 282 24.38 -6.52 19.80
C SER A 282 24.47 -7.47 18.61
N GLY A 283 25.36 -7.14 17.66
CA GLY A 283 25.53 -7.86 16.39
C GLY A 283 25.20 -7.06 15.12
N ILE A 284 24.78 -5.80 15.22
CA ILE A 284 24.43 -4.92 14.08
C ILE A 284 25.61 -4.07 13.57
N GLU A 285 26.74 -4.08 14.28
CA GLU A 285 27.93 -3.35 13.83
C GLU A 285 28.38 -3.75 12.40
N ASP A 286 27.96 -4.93 11.91
CA ASP A 286 28.29 -5.45 10.58
C ASP A 286 27.15 -5.36 9.52
N ASP A 287 25.93 -4.87 9.83
CA ASP A 287 24.82 -4.74 8.84
C ASP A 287 24.61 -3.27 8.43
N GLU A 288 25.12 -2.91 7.26
CA GLU A 288 24.99 -1.57 6.64
C GLU A 288 23.53 -1.10 6.51
N GLU A 289 22.58 -2.00 6.25
CA GLU A 289 21.16 -1.63 6.10
C GLU A 289 20.56 -1.23 7.45
N GLU A 290 20.94 -1.91 8.53
CA GLU A 290 20.46 -1.59 9.87
C GLU A 290 21.07 -0.30 10.40
N GLN A 291 22.34 -0.01 10.08
CA GLN A 291 22.95 1.30 10.33
C GLN A 291 22.24 2.43 9.56
N SER A 292 21.93 2.19 8.29
CA SER A 292 21.14 3.10 7.45
C SER A 292 19.77 3.40 8.06
N LEU A 293 19.03 2.36 8.48
CA LEU A 293 17.72 2.51 9.14
C LEU A 293 17.81 3.27 10.46
N ALA A 294 18.84 3.02 11.26
CA ALA A 294 19.08 3.72 12.52
C ALA A 294 19.29 5.23 12.30
N LEU A 295 20.08 5.62 11.30
CA LEU A 295 20.24 7.01 10.89
C LEU A 295 18.91 7.62 10.38
N PHE A 296 18.23 6.92 9.48
CA PHE A 296 17.05 7.40 8.76
C PHE A 296 15.87 7.69 9.69
N TYR A 297 15.68 6.82 10.69
CA TYR A 297 14.62 6.90 11.69
C TYR A 297 15.10 7.41 13.05
N ARG A 298 16.31 8.02 13.15
CA ARG A 298 16.87 8.46 14.43
C ARG A 298 15.98 9.41 15.23
N GLN A 299 15.16 10.22 14.54
CA GLN A 299 14.20 11.15 15.14
C GLN A 299 12.88 10.47 15.57
N MET A 300 12.61 9.27 15.05
CA MET A 300 11.41 8.49 15.36
C MET A 300 11.69 7.58 16.56
N LYS A 301 11.73 8.17 17.75
CA LYS A 301 11.98 7.43 19.00
C LYS A 301 10.71 6.72 19.48
N THR A 302 10.87 5.48 19.95
CA THR A 302 9.85 4.78 20.73
C THR A 302 10.03 5.13 22.21
N TYR A 303 8.97 5.57 22.88
CA TYR A 303 9.04 5.97 24.29
C TYR A 303 8.46 4.92 25.25
N GLY A 304 7.71 3.94 24.73
CA GLY A 304 7.29 2.79 25.52
C GLY A 304 6.66 1.69 24.70
N VAL A 305 6.44 0.57 25.38
CA VAL A 305 5.89 -0.68 24.83
C VAL A 305 4.64 -1.05 25.62
N GLY A 306 3.56 -1.33 24.92
CA GLY A 306 2.30 -1.76 25.51
C GLY A 306 2.22 -3.27 25.72
N HIS A 307 1.44 -3.68 26.72
CA HIS A 307 1.18 -5.07 27.12
C HIS A 307 -0.33 -5.25 27.25
N GLY A 308 -0.94 -6.07 26.37
CA GLY A 308 -2.41 -6.17 26.25
C GLY A 308 -3.08 -4.89 25.75
N CYS A 309 -2.30 -3.86 25.38
CA CYS A 309 -2.74 -2.60 24.78
C CYS A 309 -1.60 -2.00 23.95
N ALA A 310 -1.89 -0.93 23.21
CA ALA A 310 -0.86 -0.12 22.56
C ALA A 310 -0.35 0.98 23.49
N ALA A 311 0.94 1.30 23.39
CA ALA A 311 1.50 2.49 24.01
C ALA A 311 1.41 3.68 23.05
N ASN A 312 0.98 4.83 23.56
CA ASN A 312 0.95 6.11 22.85
C ASN A 312 1.54 7.21 23.73
N TRP A 313 1.99 8.32 23.18
CA TRP A 313 2.62 9.42 23.93
C TRP A 313 2.29 10.78 23.33
N ASP A 314 2.61 11.87 24.03
CA ASP A 314 2.43 13.22 23.50
C ASP A 314 3.33 13.49 22.28
N GLU A 315 2.78 14.13 21.25
CA GLU A 315 3.46 14.42 19.98
C GLU A 315 4.61 15.44 20.13
N GLN A 316 4.60 16.23 21.21
CA GLN A 316 5.59 17.28 21.45
C GLN A 316 6.74 16.77 22.31
N ALA A 317 7.60 15.94 21.72
CA ALA A 317 8.85 15.60 22.37
C ALA A 317 9.73 16.86 22.50
N SER A 318 10.27 17.11 23.69
CA SER A 318 11.21 18.20 23.95
C SER A 318 12.52 17.61 24.45
N ASN A 319 13.62 17.84 23.73
CA ASN A 319 14.93 17.24 24.00
C ASN A 319 14.87 15.70 24.14
N ASP A 320 14.28 15.02 23.15
CA ASP A 320 14.07 13.56 23.13
C ASP A 320 13.36 13.01 24.38
N ARG A 321 12.45 13.79 24.94
CA ARG A 321 11.64 13.40 26.11
C ARG A 321 10.18 13.72 25.87
N VAL A 322 9.32 12.82 26.33
CA VAL A 322 7.88 13.00 26.34
C VAL A 322 7.38 13.23 27.77
N LYS A 323 6.28 13.96 27.93
CA LYS A 323 5.73 14.23 29.27
C LYS A 323 4.88 13.06 29.74
N THR A 324 4.22 12.41 28.81
CA THR A 324 3.08 11.57 29.10
C THR A 324 3.08 10.34 28.20
N ILE A 325 2.78 9.19 28.79
CA ILE A 325 2.53 7.95 28.06
C ILE A 325 1.15 7.38 28.39
N LYS A 326 0.52 6.74 27.42
CA LYS A 326 -0.87 6.28 27.47
C LYS A 326 -0.96 4.83 27.06
N GLY A 327 -1.81 4.07 27.75
CA GLY A 327 -2.27 2.76 27.30
C GLY A 327 -3.58 2.92 26.52
N GLU A 328 -3.58 2.60 25.23
CA GLU A 328 -4.72 2.73 24.34
C GLU A 328 -5.14 1.38 23.73
N CYS A 329 -6.45 1.17 23.60
CA CYS A 329 -7.02 -0.10 23.10
C CYS A 329 -7.35 -0.07 21.59
N LEU A 330 -7.37 1.13 20.99
CA LEU A 330 -7.61 1.34 19.56
C LEU A 330 -6.60 2.40 19.06
N PRO A 331 -5.31 2.03 18.90
CA PRO A 331 -4.27 2.97 18.50
C PRO A 331 -4.55 3.51 17.10
N THR A 332 -4.31 4.81 16.93
CA THR A 332 -4.35 5.47 15.64
C THR A 332 -3.07 6.26 15.41
N PHE A 333 -2.47 6.12 14.24
CA PHE A 333 -1.26 6.84 13.86
C PHE A 333 -1.46 7.54 12.52
N GLU A 334 -1.24 8.85 12.48
CA GLU A 334 -1.28 9.64 11.24
C GLU A 334 0.12 9.75 10.64
N THR A 335 0.32 9.15 9.47
CA THR A 335 1.52 9.39 8.65
C THR A 335 1.39 10.71 7.90
N PRO A 336 2.46 11.54 7.86
CA PRO A 336 2.45 12.75 7.05
C PRO A 336 2.25 12.46 5.56
N SER A 337 1.60 13.38 4.85
CA SER A 337 1.60 13.33 3.40
C SER A 337 3.00 13.65 2.87
N ILE A 338 3.34 13.12 1.70
CA ILE A 338 4.60 13.33 1.00
C ILE A 338 4.35 14.06 -0.32
N THR A 339 5.31 14.88 -0.74
CA THR A 339 5.27 15.57 -2.04
C THR A 339 6.56 15.35 -2.82
N PRO A 340 6.46 15.07 -4.14
CA PRO A 340 7.60 15.09 -5.06
C PRO A 340 7.92 16.49 -5.59
N ASP A 341 7.11 17.50 -5.25
CA ASP A 341 7.22 18.83 -5.81
C ASP A 341 8.33 19.63 -5.11
N ILE A 342 9.20 20.22 -5.92
CA ILE A 342 10.29 21.08 -5.44
C ILE A 342 9.85 22.53 -5.58
N LYS A 343 10.03 23.33 -4.53
CA LYS A 343 9.79 24.78 -4.57
C LYS A 343 11.10 25.54 -4.70
N ARG A 344 11.07 26.63 -5.47
CA ARG A 344 12.10 27.66 -5.53
C ARG A 344 12.01 28.56 -4.29
N GLU A 345 13.03 29.38 -4.08
CA GLU A 345 13.11 30.31 -2.93
C GLU A 345 11.99 31.35 -2.92
N ASP A 346 11.48 31.73 -4.10
CA ASP A 346 10.33 32.62 -4.27
C ASP A 346 8.96 31.94 -4.02
N GLY A 347 8.97 30.65 -3.67
CA GLY A 347 7.78 29.84 -3.43
C GLY A 347 7.15 29.23 -4.68
N SER A 348 7.66 29.54 -5.89
CA SER A 348 7.20 28.93 -7.13
C SER A 348 7.64 27.46 -7.26
N SER A 349 6.86 26.63 -7.95
CA SER A 349 7.24 25.23 -8.17
C SER A 349 8.27 25.11 -9.30
N LEU A 350 9.30 24.29 -9.09
CA LEU A 350 10.23 23.87 -10.12
C LEU A 350 9.52 22.84 -11.02
N GLU A 351 9.19 23.27 -12.23
CA GLU A 351 8.44 22.48 -13.18
C GLU A 351 9.23 22.33 -14.48
N VAL A 352 9.36 21.09 -14.97
CA VAL A 352 10.04 20.81 -16.24
C VAL A 352 9.01 20.47 -17.31
N SER A 353 8.84 21.35 -18.30
CA SER A 353 7.81 21.22 -19.33
C SER A 353 8.20 20.22 -20.42
N MET A 354 7.36 19.20 -20.63
CA MET A 354 7.54 18.23 -21.72
C MET A 354 7.48 18.91 -23.10
N ALA A 355 6.68 19.97 -23.24
CA ALA A 355 6.54 20.69 -24.51
C ALA A 355 7.83 21.45 -24.88
N THR A 356 8.49 22.07 -23.90
CA THR A 356 9.81 22.72 -24.10
C THR A 356 10.87 21.68 -24.47
N LEU A 357 10.96 20.58 -23.71
CA LEU A 357 11.90 19.49 -23.99
C LEU A 357 11.61 18.77 -25.31
N ALA A 358 10.36 18.78 -25.79
CA ALA A 358 9.98 18.25 -27.10
C ALA A 358 10.37 19.18 -28.27
N GLY A 359 10.85 20.39 -28.00
CA GLY A 359 11.16 21.41 -29.00
C GLY A 359 9.91 22.04 -29.63
N LEU A 360 8.79 22.06 -28.90
CA LEU A 360 7.52 22.64 -29.38
C LEU A 360 7.38 24.12 -29.02
N VAL A 361 8.27 24.66 -28.19
CA VAL A 361 8.31 26.06 -27.76
C VAL A 361 9.53 26.72 -28.41
N GLU A 362 9.29 27.79 -29.16
CA GLU A 362 10.37 28.51 -29.85
C GLU A 362 11.22 29.30 -28.85
N GLY A 363 12.54 29.18 -28.95
CA GLY A 363 13.50 29.88 -28.09
C GLY A 363 13.77 29.24 -26.73
N ASP A 364 13.09 28.14 -26.38
CA ASP A 364 13.30 27.39 -25.14
C ASP A 364 13.41 25.88 -25.42
N ASP A 365 14.61 25.32 -25.23
CA ASP A 365 14.87 23.89 -25.40
C ASP A 365 14.74 23.08 -24.10
N GLY A 366 14.38 23.74 -23.00
CA GLY A 366 14.16 23.16 -21.68
C GLY A 366 15.42 22.69 -20.94
N PHE A 367 16.62 22.80 -21.52
CA PHE A 367 17.86 22.34 -20.85
C PHE A 367 18.21 23.17 -19.62
N ALA A 368 17.85 24.46 -19.60
CA ALA A 368 18.03 25.31 -18.42
C ALA A 368 17.24 24.77 -17.20
N ALA A 369 16.03 24.25 -17.42
CA ALA A 369 15.24 23.65 -16.35
C ALA A 369 15.82 22.30 -15.88
N LEU A 370 16.41 21.51 -16.78
CA LEU A 370 17.14 20.29 -16.41
C LEU A 370 18.36 20.62 -15.55
N GLN A 371 19.13 21.63 -15.96
CA GLN A 371 20.28 22.12 -15.22
C GLN A 371 19.89 22.64 -13.83
N GLU A 372 18.81 23.40 -13.73
CA GLU A 372 18.31 23.89 -12.43
C GLU A 372 17.97 22.73 -11.46
N VAL A 373 17.40 21.62 -11.95
CA VAL A 373 17.13 20.43 -11.11
C VAL A 373 18.42 19.85 -10.55
N VAL A 374 19.45 19.69 -11.38
CA VAL A 374 20.74 19.10 -10.98
C VAL A 374 21.47 20.01 -10.00
N GLU A 375 21.60 21.30 -10.32
CA GLU A 375 22.29 22.29 -9.47
C GLU A 375 21.62 22.41 -8.09
N ARG A 376 20.28 22.39 -8.04
CA ARG A 376 19.57 22.43 -6.75
C ARG A 376 19.79 21.17 -5.92
N TYR A 377 19.88 20.00 -6.55
CA TYR A 377 20.19 18.78 -5.84
C TYR A 377 21.60 18.83 -5.27
N GLU A 378 22.59 19.24 -6.06
CA GLU A 378 23.98 19.39 -5.63
C GLU A 378 24.13 20.39 -4.48
N ASN A 379 23.46 21.54 -4.55
CA ASN A 379 23.43 22.50 -3.45
C ASN A 379 22.81 21.89 -2.17
N TRP A 380 21.76 21.08 -2.30
CA TRP A 380 21.18 20.36 -1.15
C TRP A 380 22.16 19.32 -0.58
N LEU A 381 22.96 18.66 -1.42
CA LEU A 381 24.00 17.73 -0.97
C LEU A 381 25.10 18.42 -0.16
N GLU A 382 25.56 19.59 -0.59
CA GLU A 382 26.55 20.36 0.18
C GLU A 382 26.02 20.74 1.57
N VAL A 383 24.76 21.16 1.65
CA VAL A 383 24.10 21.45 2.94
C VAL A 383 24.06 20.20 3.82
N LYS A 384 23.61 19.06 3.27
CA LYS A 384 23.50 17.80 4.04
C LYS A 384 24.87 17.25 4.46
N ARG A 385 25.90 17.36 3.63
CA ARG A 385 27.27 16.96 3.98
C ARG A 385 27.79 17.75 5.19
N ASN A 386 27.50 19.05 5.26
CA ASN A 386 27.86 19.87 6.42
C ASN A 386 27.07 19.50 7.68
N GLU A 387 25.85 18.96 7.54
CA GLU A 387 25.05 18.48 8.67
C GLU A 387 25.64 17.21 9.32
N ILE A 388 26.47 16.41 8.63
CA ILE A 388 27.06 15.18 9.19
C ILE A 388 27.85 15.49 10.47
N ALA A 389 28.60 16.59 10.48
CA ALA A 389 29.38 17.01 11.65
C ALA A 389 28.52 17.32 12.89
N THR A 390 27.20 17.50 12.71
CA THR A 390 26.26 17.74 13.82
C THR A 390 25.61 16.46 14.35
N LEU A 391 25.78 15.33 13.64
CA LEU A 391 25.26 14.03 14.06
C LEU A 391 26.15 13.41 15.14
N GLU A 392 25.58 12.50 15.92
CA GLU A 392 26.34 11.65 16.83
C GLU A 392 27.30 10.73 16.04
N GLU A 393 28.48 10.48 16.60
CA GLU A 393 29.58 9.71 15.95
C GLU A 393 29.12 8.34 15.43
N GLN A 394 28.22 7.67 16.15
CA GLN A 394 27.64 6.38 15.74
C GLN A 394 26.89 6.39 14.39
N TYR A 395 26.51 7.57 13.89
CA TYR A 395 25.81 7.70 12.61
C TYR A 395 26.70 8.21 11.47
N HIS A 396 27.97 8.55 11.73
CA HIS A 396 28.84 9.20 10.75
C HIS A 396 29.10 8.32 9.54
N ASP A 397 29.38 7.03 9.75
CA ASP A 397 29.67 6.08 8.67
C ASP A 397 28.49 5.90 7.73
N ALA A 398 27.29 5.63 8.28
CA ALA A 398 26.05 5.52 7.51
C ALA A 398 25.71 6.84 6.78
N ALA A 399 25.93 7.99 7.42
CA ALA A 399 25.67 9.30 6.83
C ALA A 399 26.61 9.60 5.68
N GLN A 400 27.89 9.25 5.81
CA GLN A 400 28.87 9.39 4.74
C GLN A 400 28.52 8.50 3.55
N HIS A 401 28.19 7.23 3.80
CA HIS A 401 27.75 6.30 2.75
C HIS A 401 26.52 6.82 2.00
N HIS A 402 25.51 7.34 2.72
CA HIS A 402 24.33 7.96 2.08
C HIS A 402 24.69 9.15 1.19
N MET A 403 25.63 10.00 1.63
CA MET A 403 26.08 11.15 0.84
C MET A 403 26.90 10.72 -0.37
N ASP A 404 27.68 9.66 -0.28
CA ASP A 404 28.44 9.11 -1.41
C ASP A 404 27.50 8.57 -2.50
N GLU A 405 26.43 7.85 -2.12
CA GLU A 405 25.41 7.39 -3.08
C GLU A 405 24.60 8.54 -3.71
N CYS A 406 24.34 9.58 -2.93
CA CYS A 406 23.72 10.80 -3.42
C CYS A 406 24.64 11.56 -4.41
N GLU A 407 25.95 11.64 -4.13
CA GLU A 407 26.94 12.25 -5.02
C GLU A 407 27.10 11.44 -6.30
N ARG A 408 27.10 10.11 -6.20
CA ARG A 408 27.03 9.20 -7.35
C ARG A 408 25.81 9.46 -8.21
N ALA A 409 24.63 9.68 -7.61
CA ALA A 409 23.42 10.02 -8.34
C ALA A 409 23.51 11.41 -9.01
N ALA A 410 24.05 12.41 -8.32
CA ALA A 410 24.27 13.76 -8.87
C ALA A 410 25.21 13.75 -10.08
N GLN A 411 26.34 13.06 -9.96
CA GLN A 411 27.32 12.92 -11.03
C GLN A 411 26.68 12.26 -12.26
N ARG A 412 25.93 11.17 -12.07
CA ARG A 412 25.22 10.49 -13.16
C ARG A 412 24.17 11.38 -13.84
N MET A 413 23.45 12.22 -13.08
CA MET A 413 22.53 13.20 -13.66
C MET A 413 23.27 14.22 -14.54
N ARG A 414 24.41 14.70 -14.06
CA ARG A 414 25.26 15.64 -14.79
C ARG A 414 25.84 15.02 -16.06
N ASP A 415 26.29 13.77 -15.99
CA ASP A 415 26.80 13.03 -17.15
C ASP A 415 25.71 12.81 -18.20
N GLY A 416 24.50 12.43 -17.78
CA GLY A 416 23.34 12.35 -18.68
C GLY A 416 22.98 13.68 -19.34
N LEU A 417 23.03 14.78 -18.59
CA LEU A 417 22.81 16.13 -19.15
C LEU A 417 23.87 16.47 -20.19
N ASN A 418 25.15 16.24 -19.88
CA ASN A 418 26.28 16.44 -20.78
C ASN A 418 26.16 15.57 -22.03
N TYR A 419 25.76 14.32 -21.89
CA TYR A 419 25.52 13.39 -23.00
C TYR A 419 24.42 13.92 -23.93
N LEU A 420 23.30 14.40 -23.38
CA LEU A 420 22.22 15.00 -24.18
C LEU A 420 22.63 16.29 -24.90
N GLN A 421 23.54 17.09 -24.32
CA GLN A 421 24.02 18.32 -24.95
C GLN A 421 25.03 18.04 -26.07
N ASN A 422 25.93 17.08 -25.88
CA ASN A 422 27.07 16.85 -26.77
C ASN A 422 26.77 15.86 -27.91
N TYR A 423 25.73 15.02 -27.79
CA TYR A 423 25.39 14.02 -28.80
C TYR A 423 24.07 14.34 -29.51
N PRO A 424 24.09 14.83 -30.78
CA PRO A 424 22.88 15.29 -31.47
C PRO A 424 21.78 14.23 -31.62
N ARG A 425 22.15 12.96 -31.82
CA ARG A 425 21.18 11.86 -31.88
C ARG A 425 20.50 11.63 -30.53
N ALA A 426 21.25 11.72 -29.43
CA ALA A 426 20.72 11.62 -28.08
C ALA A 426 19.76 12.78 -27.77
N LYS A 427 20.15 14.02 -28.09
CA LYS A 427 19.25 15.19 -28.00
C LYS A 427 17.96 14.96 -28.75
N LYS A 428 18.04 14.48 -30.01
CA LYS A 428 16.88 14.25 -30.85
C LYS A 428 15.96 13.13 -30.32
N ALA A 429 16.55 12.02 -29.85
CA ALA A 429 15.77 10.94 -29.23
C ALA A 429 15.05 11.42 -27.97
N PHE A 430 15.72 12.23 -27.14
CA PHE A 430 15.14 12.80 -25.95
C PHE A 430 13.99 13.75 -26.27
N GLN A 431 14.13 14.61 -27.29
CA GLN A 431 13.03 15.45 -27.78
C GLN A 431 11.83 14.63 -28.25
N LEU A 432 12.06 13.59 -29.05
CA LEU A 432 11.01 12.70 -29.54
C LEU A 432 10.33 11.92 -28.39
N ALA A 433 11.09 11.48 -27.40
CA ALA A 433 10.56 10.81 -26.21
C ALA A 433 9.65 11.73 -25.40
N ASN A 434 10.08 12.97 -25.14
CA ASN A 434 9.26 13.99 -24.48
C ASN A 434 7.97 14.28 -25.25
N HIS A 435 8.05 14.38 -26.58
CA HIS A 435 6.87 14.57 -27.44
C HIS A 435 5.91 13.37 -27.35
N ALA A 436 6.44 12.14 -27.39
CA ALA A 436 5.63 10.93 -27.31
C ALA A 436 4.91 10.80 -25.96
N ILE A 437 5.59 11.09 -24.85
CA ILE A 437 4.98 11.07 -23.51
C ILE A 437 3.92 12.17 -23.37
N LEU A 438 4.19 13.38 -23.87
CA LEU A 438 3.21 14.47 -23.88
C LEU A 438 1.94 14.10 -24.65
N LEU A 439 2.10 13.54 -25.86
CA LEU A 439 0.99 13.01 -26.66
C LEU A 439 0.23 11.91 -25.92
N GLN A 440 0.94 10.96 -25.30
CA GLN A 440 0.34 9.88 -24.52
C GLN A 440 -0.50 10.43 -23.36
N GLN A 441 -0.03 11.43 -22.62
CA GLN A 441 -0.77 12.06 -21.53
C GLN A 441 -2.04 12.79 -22.01
N ILE A 442 -1.95 13.50 -23.14
CA ILE A 442 -3.08 14.24 -23.73
C ILE A 442 -4.12 13.26 -24.29
N SER A 443 -3.69 12.26 -25.05
CA SER A 443 -4.56 11.23 -25.63
C SER A 443 -5.28 10.39 -24.58
N SER A 444 -4.65 10.18 -23.41
CA SER A 444 -5.25 9.43 -22.30
C SER A 444 -6.20 10.27 -21.43
N ARG A 445 -6.40 11.58 -21.72
CA ARG A 445 -7.19 12.51 -20.89
C ARG A 445 -8.70 12.36 -21.05
N GLY A 446 -9.17 11.94 -22.22
CA GLY A 446 -10.60 11.86 -22.51
C GLY A 446 -11.28 10.69 -21.81
N GLY A 447 -12.52 10.90 -21.38
CA GLY A 447 -13.40 9.80 -20.97
C GLY A 447 -13.61 8.81 -22.13
N LEU A 448 -14.17 7.64 -21.82
CA LEU A 448 -14.54 6.68 -22.86
C LEU A 448 -15.52 7.32 -23.84
N ARG A 449 -15.10 7.49 -25.10
CA ARG A 449 -15.97 7.95 -26.19
C ARG A 449 -16.88 6.79 -26.58
N ARG A 450 -18.09 6.78 -26.03
CA ARG A 450 -19.05 5.68 -26.20
C ARG A 450 -19.60 5.69 -27.61
N ALA A 451 -19.66 4.51 -28.23
CA ALA A 451 -20.29 4.35 -29.53
C ALA A 451 -21.81 4.42 -29.38
N ASN A 452 -22.48 5.04 -30.34
CA ASN A 452 -23.92 5.09 -30.48
C ASN A 452 -24.25 4.80 -31.94
N PHE A 453 -25.03 3.74 -32.17
CA PHE A 453 -25.39 3.34 -33.52
C PHE A 453 -26.44 4.30 -34.11
N ASP A 454 -26.08 5.00 -35.19
CA ASP A 454 -27.00 5.85 -35.95
C ASP A 454 -27.67 5.02 -37.06
N LYS A 455 -28.95 4.71 -36.86
CA LYS A 455 -29.76 3.92 -37.80
C LYS A 455 -29.91 4.59 -39.18
N LYS A 456 -29.81 5.92 -39.28
CA LYS A 456 -29.99 6.67 -40.54
C LYS A 456 -28.71 6.68 -41.37
N ALA A 457 -27.57 6.88 -40.73
CA ALA A 457 -26.26 6.88 -41.39
C ALA A 457 -25.68 5.46 -41.59
N ILE A 458 -26.24 4.46 -40.89
CA ILE A 458 -25.69 3.09 -40.81
C ILE A 458 -24.22 3.15 -40.38
N ASP A 459 -23.95 3.97 -39.36
CA ASP A 459 -22.61 4.22 -38.85
C ASP A 459 -22.63 4.42 -37.33
N PHE A 460 -21.47 4.28 -36.70
CA PHE A 460 -21.30 4.55 -35.28
C PHE A 460 -20.88 6.00 -35.07
N LYS A 461 -21.74 6.76 -34.39
CA LYS A 461 -21.38 8.08 -33.86
C LYS A 461 -20.88 7.93 -32.45
N PHE A 462 -19.88 8.72 -32.07
CA PHE A 462 -19.31 8.68 -30.74
C PHE A 462 -19.87 9.81 -29.88
N SER A 463 -19.98 9.61 -28.57
CA SER A 463 -20.49 10.60 -27.61
C SER A 463 -19.81 11.96 -27.73
N GLU A 464 -18.50 11.94 -28.02
CA GLU A 464 -17.71 13.12 -28.35
C GLU A 464 -17.01 12.92 -29.70
N PRO A 465 -16.92 13.96 -30.54
CA PRO A 465 -16.21 13.89 -31.81
C PRO A 465 -14.71 13.71 -31.59
N TYR A 466 -14.02 13.15 -32.59
CA TYR A 466 -12.57 13.06 -32.54
C TYR A 466 -11.98 14.47 -32.60
N GLN A 467 -11.09 14.77 -31.66
CA GLN A 467 -10.28 15.98 -31.68
C GLN A 467 -8.82 15.56 -31.78
N ALA A 468 -8.10 16.17 -32.72
CA ALA A 468 -6.66 16.02 -32.80
C ALA A 468 -6.02 16.53 -31.49
N PRO A 469 -4.98 15.86 -30.95
CA PRO A 469 -4.33 16.28 -29.72
C PRO A 469 -3.85 17.73 -29.80
N ASN A 470 -4.28 18.58 -28.86
CA ASN A 470 -3.80 19.94 -28.73
C ASN A 470 -2.65 20.00 -27.72
N LEU A 471 -1.43 20.20 -28.20
CA LEU A 471 -0.18 20.15 -27.43
C LEU A 471 0.04 21.37 -26.51
N LEU A 472 -0.76 22.44 -26.66
CA LEU A 472 -0.59 23.70 -25.91
C LEU A 472 -1.76 24.00 -24.95
N ALA A 473 -2.79 23.14 -24.90
CA ALA A 473 -3.99 23.38 -24.11
C ALA A 473 -4.07 22.46 -22.88
N GLY A 474 -3.50 22.88 -21.75
CA GLY A 474 -3.73 22.20 -20.48
C GLY A 474 -3.04 22.83 -19.28
N GLU A 475 -3.82 23.44 -18.39
CA GLU A 475 -3.41 23.72 -17.01
C GLU A 475 -3.35 22.37 -16.25
N ASN A 476 -2.20 22.01 -15.65
CA ASN A 476 -1.91 20.82 -14.82
C ASN A 476 -1.42 19.49 -15.43
N ARG A 477 -1.08 19.38 -16.73
CA ARG A 477 -0.39 18.18 -17.30
C ARG A 477 0.63 18.55 -18.38
N GLY A 478 1.50 17.63 -18.79
CA GLY A 478 2.62 17.91 -19.70
C GLY A 478 3.87 18.46 -19.00
N LYS A 479 4.01 18.17 -17.70
CA LYS A 479 5.16 18.54 -16.87
C LYS A 479 5.71 17.28 -16.21
N TRP A 480 7.03 17.19 -16.14
CA TRP A 480 7.71 16.17 -15.36
C TRP A 480 7.82 16.59 -13.90
N ARG A 481 7.71 15.60 -13.01
CA ARG A 481 8.15 15.74 -11.62
C ARG A 481 9.68 15.67 -11.58
N ALA A 482 10.30 16.38 -10.65
CA ALA A 482 11.76 16.48 -10.58
C ALA A 482 12.45 15.11 -10.49
N PHE A 483 11.92 14.18 -9.69
CA PHE A 483 12.48 12.83 -9.58
C PHE A 483 12.43 12.05 -10.90
N GLN A 484 11.42 12.29 -11.74
CA GLN A 484 11.30 11.61 -13.04
C GLN A 484 12.39 12.09 -14.00
N ILE A 485 12.68 13.39 -13.99
CA ILE A 485 13.78 13.98 -14.75
C ILE A 485 15.13 13.47 -14.23
N ALA A 486 15.34 13.51 -12.93
CA ALA A 486 16.55 13.03 -12.30
C ALA A 486 16.84 11.57 -12.70
N PHE A 487 15.83 10.70 -12.59
CA PHE A 487 15.92 9.32 -13.07
C PHE A 487 16.28 9.25 -14.56
N LEU A 488 15.56 9.98 -15.43
CA LEU A 488 15.86 9.96 -16.87
C LEU A 488 17.31 10.38 -17.16
N LEU A 489 17.79 11.45 -16.53
CA LEU A 489 19.17 11.94 -16.68
C LEU A 489 20.19 10.90 -16.22
N MET A 490 19.97 10.24 -15.08
CA MET A 490 20.87 9.17 -14.60
C MET A 490 20.95 7.96 -15.54
N SER A 491 19.92 7.71 -16.33
CA SER A 491 19.75 6.47 -17.09
C SER A 491 19.95 6.62 -18.60
N VAL A 492 19.85 7.83 -19.17
CA VAL A 492 19.87 8.02 -20.65
C VAL A 492 21.17 7.56 -21.30
N GLU A 493 22.33 7.84 -20.70
CA GLU A 493 23.61 7.46 -21.28
C GLU A 493 23.82 5.94 -21.22
N SER A 494 23.65 5.33 -20.04
CA SER A 494 23.73 3.88 -19.85
C SER A 494 22.66 3.11 -20.61
N THR A 495 21.55 3.74 -20.98
CA THR A 495 20.54 3.11 -21.84
C THR A 495 20.93 3.14 -23.32
N ALA A 496 21.64 4.19 -23.75
CA ALA A 496 22.04 4.37 -25.15
C ALA A 496 23.40 3.75 -25.51
N GLN A 497 24.36 3.75 -24.58
CA GLN A 497 25.72 3.26 -24.79
C GLN A 497 25.93 1.92 -24.09
N GLY A 498 26.42 0.92 -24.82
CA GLY A 498 26.55 -0.46 -24.33
C GLY A 498 27.88 -0.77 -23.64
N ASN A 499 28.91 0.05 -23.82
CA ASN A 499 30.29 -0.19 -23.40
C ASN A 499 30.70 0.54 -22.11
N ILE A 500 29.76 1.27 -21.48
CA ILE A 500 30.04 1.97 -20.22
C ILE A 500 29.71 1.05 -19.04
N PRO A 501 30.49 1.09 -17.94
CA PRO A 501 30.25 0.22 -16.76
C PRO A 501 28.83 0.34 -16.20
N GLU A 502 28.25 1.54 -16.19
CA GLU A 502 26.92 1.85 -15.67
C GLU A 502 25.78 1.15 -16.43
N ARG A 503 26.08 0.59 -17.61
CA ARG A 503 25.16 -0.29 -18.34
C ARG A 503 24.77 -1.51 -17.51
N GLU A 504 25.70 -2.03 -16.72
CA GLU A 504 25.51 -3.22 -15.90
C GLU A 504 24.83 -2.95 -14.55
N THR A 505 24.81 -1.70 -14.10
CA THR A 505 24.12 -1.28 -12.87
C THR A 505 22.62 -1.51 -12.98
N VAL A 506 22.04 -2.17 -11.98
CA VAL A 506 20.58 -2.30 -11.85
C VAL A 506 20.02 -1.04 -11.20
N GLU A 507 19.08 -0.38 -11.88
CA GLU A 507 18.44 0.83 -11.35
C GLU A 507 17.14 0.49 -10.68
N LEU A 508 16.95 0.89 -9.43
CA LEU A 508 15.75 0.61 -8.67
C LEU A 508 15.02 1.90 -8.30
N ILE A 509 13.90 2.16 -8.96
CA ILE A 509 13.02 3.29 -8.67
C ILE A 509 12.18 2.96 -7.44
N TRP A 510 12.54 3.55 -6.30
CA TRP A 510 11.82 3.46 -5.05
C TRP A 510 11.01 4.72 -4.79
N PHE A 511 9.72 4.65 -5.11
CA PHE A 511 8.82 5.76 -4.86
C PHE A 511 7.43 5.24 -4.49
N PRO A 512 6.66 5.92 -3.65
CA PRO A 512 5.32 5.49 -3.25
C PRO A 512 4.36 5.29 -4.43
N THR A 513 3.32 4.49 -4.19
CA THR A 513 2.26 4.23 -5.17
C THR A 513 1.56 5.52 -5.58
N GLY A 514 1.27 5.67 -6.88
CA GLY A 514 0.72 6.91 -7.44
C GLY A 514 1.73 8.07 -7.57
N GLY A 515 3.01 7.85 -7.23
CA GLY A 515 4.04 8.88 -7.32
C GLY A 515 4.54 9.21 -8.74
N GLY A 516 4.19 8.41 -9.75
CA GLY A 516 4.57 8.65 -11.14
C GLY A 516 5.77 7.81 -11.63
N LYS A 517 6.04 6.65 -11.02
CA LYS A 517 7.12 5.73 -11.43
C LYS A 517 6.98 5.29 -12.89
N THR A 518 5.75 5.01 -13.31
CA THR A 518 5.45 4.51 -14.65
C THR A 518 5.85 5.50 -15.75
N GLU A 519 5.57 6.79 -15.57
CA GLU A 519 5.98 7.81 -16.53
C GLU A 519 7.50 7.86 -16.70
N ALA A 520 8.26 7.64 -15.62
CA ALA A 520 9.72 7.67 -15.66
C ALA A 520 10.29 6.53 -16.53
N TYR A 521 9.91 5.27 -16.26
CA TYR A 521 10.41 4.15 -17.06
C TYR A 521 9.81 4.08 -18.48
N LEU A 522 8.60 4.62 -18.71
CA LEU A 522 8.03 4.76 -20.05
C LEU A 522 8.75 5.85 -20.86
N GLY A 523 9.15 6.95 -20.21
CA GLY A 523 9.99 7.97 -20.82
C GLY A 523 11.34 7.40 -21.26
N LEU A 524 11.97 6.59 -20.40
CA LEU A 524 13.21 5.89 -20.73
C LEU A 524 13.03 4.89 -21.88
N SER A 525 11.92 4.14 -21.87
CA SER A 525 11.56 3.21 -22.95
C SER A 525 11.42 3.91 -24.31
N ALA A 526 10.73 5.05 -24.33
CA ALA A 526 10.58 5.86 -25.54
C ALA A 526 11.94 6.37 -26.05
N PHE A 527 12.78 6.88 -25.14
CA PHE A 527 14.14 7.30 -25.47
C PHE A 527 14.96 6.17 -26.06
N ALA A 528 14.98 4.99 -25.42
CA ALA A 528 15.73 3.82 -25.87
C ALA A 528 15.30 3.37 -27.28
N LEU A 529 14.00 3.31 -27.53
CA LEU A 529 13.42 2.94 -28.82
C LEU A 529 13.74 3.95 -29.94
N PHE A 530 13.64 5.25 -29.67
CA PHE A 530 14.04 6.26 -30.64
C PHE A 530 15.55 6.24 -30.90
N MET A 531 16.37 6.08 -29.85
CA MET A 531 17.82 5.94 -29.99
C MET A 531 18.20 4.77 -30.88
N ARG A 532 17.57 3.60 -30.70
CA ARG A 532 17.80 2.41 -31.52
C ARG A 532 17.54 2.71 -33.01
N ARG A 533 16.40 3.34 -33.34
CA ARG A 533 16.05 3.69 -34.73
C ARG A 533 16.90 4.81 -35.31
N LEU A 534 17.32 5.80 -34.51
CA LEU A 534 18.21 6.87 -34.96
C LEU A 534 19.64 6.38 -35.20
N ASN A 535 20.07 5.33 -34.48
CA ASN A 535 21.35 4.67 -34.72
C ASN A 535 21.30 3.78 -35.96
N ASN A 536 20.23 3.00 -36.11
CA ASN A 536 19.97 2.21 -37.31
C ASN A 536 18.46 2.12 -37.59
N LYS A 537 18.03 2.80 -38.65
CA LYS A 537 16.62 2.85 -39.07
C LYS A 537 16.02 1.47 -39.39
N GLU A 538 16.84 0.52 -39.80
CA GLU A 538 16.43 -0.86 -40.13
C GLU A 538 16.49 -1.79 -38.92
N ASP A 539 17.02 -1.35 -37.78
CA ASP A 539 17.08 -2.15 -36.55
C ASP A 539 15.70 -2.24 -35.89
N ALA A 540 14.89 -3.11 -36.47
CA ALA A 540 13.56 -3.49 -36.04
C ALA A 540 13.59 -4.75 -35.18
N GLY A 541 12.68 -4.82 -34.21
CA GLY A 541 12.50 -5.96 -33.33
C GLY A 541 12.22 -5.51 -31.90
N VAL A 542 12.16 -6.48 -30.99
CA VAL A 542 11.95 -6.22 -29.58
C VAL A 542 13.18 -5.50 -28.99
N HIS A 543 12.96 -4.36 -28.38
CA HIS A 543 14.00 -3.64 -27.64
C HIS A 543 13.72 -3.58 -26.14
N VAL A 544 12.46 -3.42 -25.77
CA VAL A 544 12.03 -3.29 -24.38
C VAL A 544 11.25 -4.54 -23.99
N LEU A 545 11.74 -5.25 -22.97
CA LEU A 545 11.00 -6.31 -22.29
C LEU A 545 10.50 -5.77 -20.96
N MET A 546 9.18 -5.58 -20.85
CA MET A 546 8.55 -5.14 -19.61
C MET A 546 7.89 -6.34 -18.93
N ARG A 547 8.15 -6.49 -17.63
CA ARG A 547 7.84 -7.71 -16.87
C ARG A 547 6.90 -7.42 -15.73
N TYR A 548 5.96 -8.33 -15.53
CA TYR A 548 5.02 -8.28 -14.41
C TYR A 548 4.90 -9.63 -13.72
N THR A 549 4.72 -9.56 -12.41
CA THR A 549 4.45 -10.70 -11.52
C THR A 549 2.98 -11.07 -11.45
N LEU A 550 2.08 -10.07 -11.53
CA LEU A 550 0.64 -10.27 -11.32
C LEU A 550 -0.17 -9.99 -12.60
N ARG A 551 -1.11 -10.91 -12.90
CA ARG A 551 -2.03 -10.84 -14.05
C ARG A 551 -2.90 -9.57 -14.06
N LEU A 552 -3.25 -9.05 -12.88
CA LEU A 552 -4.18 -7.92 -12.70
C LEU A 552 -3.61 -6.59 -13.20
N LEU A 553 -2.33 -6.33 -12.90
CA LEU A 553 -1.67 -5.05 -13.18
C LEU A 553 -1.36 -4.89 -14.67
N THR A 554 -1.19 -6.01 -15.37
CA THR A 554 -0.72 -6.06 -16.76
C THR A 554 -1.64 -5.32 -17.73
N ALA A 555 -2.96 -5.38 -17.54
CA ALA A 555 -3.92 -4.76 -18.46
C ALA A 555 -3.86 -3.23 -18.44
N GLN A 556 -3.78 -2.61 -17.26
CA GLN A 556 -3.68 -1.14 -17.15
C GLN A 556 -2.35 -0.63 -17.69
N GLN A 557 -1.25 -1.31 -17.35
CA GLN A 557 0.07 -0.92 -17.85
C GLN A 557 0.18 -1.12 -19.35
N PHE A 558 -0.43 -2.17 -19.89
CA PHE A 558 -0.57 -2.38 -21.32
C PHE A 558 -1.34 -1.26 -22.01
N GLN A 559 -2.44 -0.75 -21.43
CA GLN A 559 -3.16 0.38 -22.01
C GLN A 559 -2.29 1.64 -22.08
N ARG A 560 -1.52 1.93 -21.02
CA ARG A 560 -0.62 3.08 -20.96
C ARG A 560 0.53 2.95 -21.97
N ALA A 561 1.18 1.80 -22.01
CA ALA A 561 2.25 1.53 -22.97
C ALA A 561 1.71 1.54 -24.42
N SER A 562 0.52 0.99 -24.66
CA SER A 562 -0.14 1.04 -25.98
C SER A 562 -0.38 2.47 -26.46
N ALA A 563 -0.80 3.37 -25.56
CA ALA A 563 -0.96 4.78 -25.88
C ALA A 563 0.38 5.44 -26.24
N LEU A 564 1.47 5.10 -25.53
CA LEU A 564 2.82 5.54 -25.85
C LEU A 564 3.26 5.06 -27.24
N LEU A 565 3.13 3.76 -27.55
CA LEU A 565 3.54 3.21 -28.84
C LEU A 565 2.70 3.78 -29.99
N CYS A 566 1.42 4.08 -29.77
CA CYS A 566 0.61 4.84 -30.73
C CYS A 566 1.17 6.25 -30.95
N ALA A 567 1.52 6.97 -29.88
CA ALA A 567 2.15 8.29 -30.01
C ALA A 567 3.49 8.22 -30.76
N MET A 568 4.32 7.22 -30.47
CA MET A 568 5.59 7.01 -31.17
C MET A 568 5.40 6.67 -32.66
N GLU A 569 4.44 5.81 -32.99
CA GLU A 569 4.11 5.49 -34.39
C GLU A 569 3.56 6.71 -35.13
N TYR A 570 2.74 7.53 -34.47
CA TYR A 570 2.26 8.80 -35.03
C TYR A 570 3.44 9.74 -35.37
N LEU A 571 4.44 9.83 -34.49
CA LEU A 571 5.65 10.62 -34.74
C LEU A 571 6.51 9.99 -35.85
N ARG A 572 6.73 8.68 -35.85
CA ARG A 572 7.52 7.97 -36.88
C ARG A 572 7.03 8.27 -38.29
N ARG A 573 5.71 8.30 -38.52
CA ARG A 573 5.13 8.64 -39.84
C ARG A 573 5.53 10.03 -40.34
N LYS A 574 5.92 10.94 -39.46
CA LYS A 574 6.36 12.31 -39.76
C LYS A 574 7.89 12.46 -39.82
N HIS A 575 8.62 11.43 -39.40
CA HIS A 575 10.08 11.42 -39.23
C HIS A 575 10.68 10.23 -40.01
N PRO A 576 10.97 10.39 -41.31
CA PRO A 576 11.49 9.31 -42.16
C PRO A 576 12.80 8.68 -41.65
N GLU A 577 13.58 9.42 -40.88
CA GLU A 577 14.81 8.97 -40.24
C GLU A 577 14.60 7.81 -39.24
N LEU A 578 13.38 7.61 -38.75
CA LEU A 578 13.02 6.54 -37.82
C LEU A 578 12.69 5.21 -38.50
N GLY A 579 12.79 5.12 -39.83
CA GLY A 579 12.57 3.90 -40.59
C GLY A 579 11.09 3.63 -40.94
N ARG A 580 10.86 2.53 -41.66
CA ARG A 580 9.52 2.17 -42.20
C ARG A 580 8.70 1.27 -41.28
N GLU A 581 9.38 0.44 -40.50
CA GLU A 581 8.74 -0.50 -39.58
C GLU A 581 8.06 0.23 -38.42
N PRO A 582 6.81 -0.14 -38.05
CA PRO A 582 6.05 0.58 -37.05
C PRO A 582 6.59 0.36 -35.63
N PHE A 583 6.44 1.37 -34.78
CA PHE A 583 6.58 1.19 -33.34
C PHE A 583 5.34 0.47 -32.81
N SER A 584 5.52 -0.68 -32.15
CA SER A 584 4.42 -1.55 -31.76
C SER A 584 4.62 -2.23 -30.41
N ILE A 585 3.52 -2.73 -29.84
CA ILE A 585 3.49 -3.39 -28.54
C ILE A 585 2.90 -4.80 -28.64
N GLY A 586 3.50 -5.75 -27.93
CA GLY A 586 3.00 -7.11 -27.72
C GLY A 586 2.62 -7.35 -26.26
N ILE A 587 1.55 -8.11 -26.03
CA ILE A 587 1.18 -8.62 -24.70
C ILE A 587 1.30 -10.16 -24.70
N TRP A 588 2.37 -10.65 -24.07
CA TRP A 588 2.78 -12.04 -24.06
C TRP A 588 2.46 -12.68 -22.71
N LEU A 589 1.22 -13.17 -22.56
CA LEU A 589 0.67 -13.70 -21.31
C LEU A 589 0.11 -15.11 -21.47
N GLY A 590 -0.03 -15.83 -20.35
CA GLY A 590 -0.59 -17.18 -20.31
C GLY A 590 -1.93 -17.33 -21.06
N SER A 591 -2.21 -18.56 -21.53
CA SER A 591 -3.37 -18.89 -22.37
C SER A 591 -4.74 -18.65 -21.72
N THR A 592 -4.78 -18.46 -20.40
CA THR A 592 -5.99 -18.07 -19.65
C THR A 592 -6.35 -16.60 -19.84
N THR A 593 -5.45 -15.80 -20.41
CA THR A 593 -5.56 -14.33 -20.45
C THR A 593 -5.54 -13.81 -21.88
N THR A 594 -4.66 -14.34 -22.73
CA THR A 594 -4.58 -13.98 -24.16
C THR A 594 -4.53 -15.24 -25.05
N PRO A 595 -5.01 -15.20 -26.31
CA PRO A 595 -4.93 -16.35 -27.20
C PRO A 595 -3.49 -16.61 -27.63
N ASN A 596 -2.99 -17.84 -27.49
CA ASN A 596 -1.66 -18.19 -27.98
C ASN A 596 -1.65 -18.42 -29.51
N MET A 597 -2.73 -19.00 -30.07
CA MET A 597 -2.81 -19.35 -31.50
C MET A 597 -3.82 -18.47 -32.25
N ARG A 598 -3.54 -18.18 -33.52
CA ARG A 598 -4.45 -17.44 -34.42
C ARG A 598 -5.82 -18.10 -34.56
N LYS A 599 -5.85 -19.44 -34.57
CA LYS A 599 -7.10 -20.22 -34.64
C LYS A 599 -8.00 -19.94 -33.44
N ASP A 600 -7.43 -19.89 -32.24
CA ASP A 600 -8.15 -19.61 -30.99
C ASP A 600 -8.64 -18.16 -30.96
N ALA A 601 -7.84 -17.21 -31.44
CA ALA A 601 -8.24 -15.82 -31.57
C ALA A 601 -9.45 -15.65 -32.51
N ILE A 602 -9.45 -16.29 -33.68
CA ILE A 602 -10.58 -16.27 -34.61
C ILE A 602 -11.82 -16.92 -33.98
N TYR A 603 -11.64 -18.05 -33.29
CA TYR A 603 -12.73 -18.70 -32.56
C TYR A 603 -13.35 -17.75 -31.52
N SER A 604 -12.54 -17.12 -30.68
CA SER A 604 -12.99 -16.17 -29.65
C SER A 604 -13.69 -14.95 -30.23
N LEU A 605 -13.18 -14.37 -31.33
CA LEU A 605 -13.86 -13.27 -32.03
C LEU A 605 -15.24 -13.68 -32.54
N ASN A 606 -15.35 -14.87 -33.15
CA ASN A 606 -16.63 -15.38 -33.63
C ASN A 606 -17.62 -15.63 -32.49
N GLN A 607 -17.15 -16.07 -31.32
CA GLN A 607 -18.00 -16.25 -30.13
C GLN A 607 -18.47 -14.91 -29.55
N LEU A 608 -17.58 -13.90 -29.50
CA LEU A 608 -17.94 -12.53 -29.11
C LEU A 608 -19.01 -11.93 -30.04
N GLN A 609 -19.01 -12.25 -31.33
CA GLN A 609 -20.05 -11.79 -32.26
C GLN A 609 -21.41 -12.48 -32.02
N LYS A 610 -21.42 -13.72 -31.52
CA LYS A 610 -22.63 -14.55 -31.35
C LYS A 610 -23.28 -14.38 -29.97
N SER A 611 -22.53 -14.59 -28.89
CA SER A 611 -23.05 -14.69 -27.52
C SER A 611 -22.70 -13.47 -26.67
N SER A 612 -23.66 -12.98 -25.88
CA SER A 612 -23.45 -11.88 -24.91
C SER A 612 -22.65 -12.23 -23.68
N SER A 613 -22.51 -13.51 -23.36
CA SER A 613 -21.73 -13.97 -22.20
C SER A 613 -20.27 -14.31 -22.54
N ALA A 614 -19.90 -14.27 -23.83
CA ALA A 614 -18.57 -14.66 -24.30
C ALA A 614 -17.45 -13.78 -23.73
N GLU A 615 -16.29 -14.38 -23.48
CA GLU A 615 -15.10 -13.68 -22.97
C GLU A 615 -14.42 -12.87 -24.03
N ASN A 616 -13.91 -11.71 -23.61
CA ASN A 616 -13.04 -10.90 -24.43
C ASN A 616 -11.56 -11.14 -24.07
N PRO A 617 -10.87 -12.09 -24.73
CA PRO A 617 -9.48 -12.38 -24.43
C PRO A 617 -8.49 -11.35 -25.02
N PHE A 618 -8.98 -10.28 -25.66
CA PHE A 618 -8.12 -9.31 -26.34
C PHE A 618 -7.70 -8.12 -25.48
N ILE A 619 -8.30 -7.92 -24.29
CA ILE A 619 -7.91 -6.92 -23.28
C ILE A 619 -8.01 -5.44 -23.75
N ILE A 620 -8.45 -5.18 -24.99
CA ILE A 620 -8.57 -3.83 -25.58
C ILE A 620 -10.03 -3.35 -25.55
N GLY A 621 -10.44 -2.67 -24.48
CA GLY A 621 -11.80 -2.10 -24.35
C GLY A 621 -11.99 -0.72 -25.00
N LYS A 622 -10.91 -0.03 -25.36
CA LYS A 622 -10.94 1.30 -25.97
C LYS A 622 -9.72 1.53 -26.86
N CYS A 623 -9.87 2.44 -27.83
CA CYS A 623 -8.77 2.88 -28.66
C CYS A 623 -7.75 3.65 -27.81
N PRO A 624 -6.46 3.23 -27.76
CA PRO A 624 -5.44 3.88 -26.93
C PRO A 624 -5.06 5.29 -27.38
N TRP A 625 -5.40 5.68 -28.61
CA TRP A 625 -5.11 7.01 -29.15
C TRP A 625 -6.21 8.04 -28.87
N CYS A 626 -7.47 7.64 -29.03
CA CYS A 626 -8.60 8.57 -28.98
C CYS A 626 -9.71 8.17 -28.01
N ASN A 627 -9.57 7.09 -27.23
CA ASN A 627 -10.57 6.58 -26.30
C ASN A 627 -11.92 6.15 -26.90
N ALA A 628 -12.01 5.96 -28.23
CA ALA A 628 -13.19 5.36 -28.87
C ALA A 628 -13.46 3.96 -28.31
N GLN A 629 -14.71 3.69 -27.93
CA GLN A 629 -15.13 2.38 -27.42
C GLN A 629 -14.79 1.26 -28.42
N MET A 630 -14.17 0.19 -27.91
CA MET A 630 -13.84 -1.03 -28.67
C MET A 630 -14.39 -2.26 -27.95
N GLY A 631 -14.43 -3.39 -28.66
CA GLY A 631 -15.02 -4.62 -28.13
C GLY A 631 -16.53 -4.65 -28.33
N ARG A 632 -17.24 -5.40 -27.48
CA ARG A 632 -18.67 -5.65 -27.68
C ARG A 632 -19.50 -4.37 -27.56
N TYR A 633 -20.47 -4.21 -28.46
CA TYR A 633 -21.50 -3.18 -28.41
C TYR A 633 -22.82 -3.76 -27.87
N ASP A 634 -23.31 -3.21 -26.76
CA ASP A 634 -24.51 -3.70 -26.08
C ASP A 634 -25.83 -3.07 -26.58
N GLY A 635 -25.76 -2.10 -27.50
CA GLY A 635 -26.93 -1.45 -28.08
C GLY A 635 -27.64 -2.28 -29.17
N GLN A 636 -28.84 -1.84 -29.54
CA GLN A 636 -29.62 -2.50 -30.61
C GLN A 636 -28.99 -2.25 -31.99
N LEU A 637 -28.59 -3.32 -32.67
CA LEU A 637 -28.03 -3.30 -34.02
C LEU A 637 -28.95 -3.98 -35.04
N LEU A 638 -28.77 -3.65 -36.32
CA LEU A 638 -29.41 -4.35 -37.44
C LEU A 638 -28.83 -5.78 -37.58
N LYS A 639 -29.64 -6.73 -38.09
CA LYS A 639 -29.32 -8.18 -38.16
C LYS A 639 -27.99 -8.56 -38.87
N ARG A 640 -27.35 -7.65 -39.61
CA ARG A 640 -26.12 -7.89 -40.38
C ARG A 640 -24.91 -7.09 -39.90
N MET A 641 -25.05 -6.32 -38.82
CA MET A 641 -23.97 -5.49 -38.33
C MET A 641 -23.06 -6.22 -37.34
N PRO A 642 -21.75 -5.94 -37.36
CA PRO A 642 -20.82 -6.50 -36.40
C PRO A 642 -21.18 -5.99 -35.00
N LYS A 643 -21.38 -6.92 -34.06
CA LYS A 643 -21.62 -6.61 -32.64
C LYS A 643 -20.35 -6.27 -31.88
N VAL A 644 -19.19 -6.39 -32.51
CA VAL A 644 -17.87 -6.18 -31.94
C VAL A 644 -17.18 -5.07 -32.72
N LEU A 645 -16.83 -3.98 -32.03
CA LEU A 645 -16.23 -2.79 -32.59
C LEU A 645 -14.71 -2.87 -32.55
N GLY A 646 -14.09 -2.53 -33.68
CA GLY A 646 -12.64 -2.39 -33.80
C GLY A 646 -11.84 -3.70 -33.85
N TYR A 647 -12.47 -4.87 -33.81
CA TYR A 647 -11.81 -6.17 -33.99
C TYR A 647 -12.17 -6.74 -35.36
N GLN A 648 -11.18 -7.07 -36.18
CA GLN A 648 -11.40 -7.56 -37.54
C GLN A 648 -10.51 -8.76 -37.85
N GLN A 649 -11.07 -9.80 -38.48
CA GLN A 649 -10.27 -10.87 -39.04
C GLN A 649 -9.58 -10.38 -40.33
N SER A 650 -8.27 -10.58 -40.44
CA SER A 650 -7.47 -10.22 -41.62
C SER A 650 -6.31 -11.20 -41.78
N ALA A 651 -6.04 -11.67 -43.00
CA ALA A 651 -4.93 -12.56 -43.32
C ALA A 651 -4.78 -13.79 -42.39
N GLY A 652 -5.89 -14.34 -41.89
CA GLY A 652 -5.86 -15.51 -40.99
C GLY A 652 -5.53 -15.19 -39.53
N THR A 653 -5.48 -13.92 -39.12
CA THR A 653 -5.39 -13.50 -37.71
C THR A 653 -6.46 -12.44 -37.36
N VAL A 654 -6.48 -11.96 -36.12
CA VAL A 654 -7.34 -10.87 -35.64
C VAL A 654 -6.49 -9.60 -35.48
N ILE A 655 -6.90 -8.52 -36.16
CA ILE A 655 -6.27 -7.21 -36.07
C ILE A 655 -7.20 -6.18 -35.42
N PHE A 656 -6.59 -5.16 -34.82
CA PHE A 656 -7.30 -4.10 -34.12
C PHE A 656 -7.28 -2.80 -34.92
N LYS A 657 -8.43 -2.16 -35.08
CA LYS A 657 -8.59 -0.87 -35.77
C LYS A 657 -9.48 0.05 -34.95
N CYS A 658 -9.19 1.35 -34.96
CA CYS A 658 -10.12 2.30 -34.35
C CYS A 658 -11.45 2.28 -35.13
N PRO A 659 -12.61 2.09 -34.45
CA PRO A 659 -13.91 2.10 -35.14
C PRO A 659 -14.30 3.48 -35.66
N ASP A 660 -13.76 4.56 -35.08
CA ASP A 660 -13.95 5.92 -35.55
C ASP A 660 -13.11 6.22 -36.81
N GLN A 661 -13.78 6.52 -37.93
CA GLN A 661 -13.14 6.81 -39.22
C GLN A 661 -12.38 8.14 -39.26
N ALA A 662 -12.60 9.03 -38.29
CA ALA A 662 -11.84 10.27 -38.15
C ALA A 662 -10.48 10.06 -37.45
N CYS A 663 -10.27 8.90 -36.82
CA CYS A 663 -9.06 8.61 -36.05
C CYS A 663 -7.83 8.27 -36.92
N GLU A 664 -6.64 8.70 -36.48
CA GLU A 664 -5.32 8.40 -37.08
C GLU A 664 -5.02 6.88 -37.17
N PHE A 665 -5.68 6.07 -36.36
CA PHE A 665 -5.49 4.61 -36.27
C PHE A 665 -6.68 3.81 -36.83
N LYS A 666 -7.47 4.40 -37.73
CA LYS A 666 -8.56 3.69 -38.44
C LYS A 666 -8.08 2.51 -39.29
N ASN A 667 -6.83 2.57 -39.78
CA ASN A 667 -6.26 1.54 -40.65
C ASN A 667 -5.56 0.41 -39.89
N GLY A 668 -5.31 0.56 -38.59
CA GLY A 668 -4.63 -0.44 -37.77
C GLY A 668 -4.00 0.19 -36.54
N LEU A 669 -4.17 -0.46 -35.39
CA LEU A 669 -3.45 -0.18 -34.16
C LEU A 669 -2.17 -1.04 -34.12
N PRO A 670 -1.03 -0.50 -33.68
CA PRO A 670 0.23 -1.24 -33.63
C PRO A 670 0.30 -2.14 -32.37
N ILE A 671 -0.68 -3.02 -32.23
CA ILE A 671 -0.89 -3.84 -31.03
C ILE A 671 -1.06 -5.31 -31.42
N TYR A 672 -0.31 -6.18 -30.75
CA TYR A 672 -0.33 -7.63 -30.95
C TYR A 672 -0.66 -8.33 -29.63
N VAL A 673 -1.71 -9.15 -29.65
CA VAL A 673 -2.23 -9.86 -28.46
C VAL A 673 -2.11 -11.39 -28.60
N ILE A 674 -1.69 -11.86 -29.78
CA ILE A 674 -1.63 -13.29 -30.12
C ILE A 674 -0.16 -13.69 -30.17
N ASP A 675 0.25 -14.72 -29.45
CA ASP A 675 1.66 -15.14 -29.40
C ASP A 675 2.27 -15.36 -30.78
N GLU A 676 1.58 -16.09 -31.67
CA GLU A 676 2.04 -16.32 -33.05
C GLU A 676 2.29 -15.00 -33.80
N ASP A 677 1.47 -13.96 -33.58
CA ASP A 677 1.70 -12.64 -34.15
C ASP A 677 2.87 -11.93 -33.46
N ILE A 678 3.04 -12.06 -32.15
CA ILE A 678 4.16 -11.45 -31.41
C ILE A 678 5.50 -12.03 -31.90
N TYR A 679 5.58 -13.34 -32.13
CA TYR A 679 6.80 -13.98 -32.66
C TYR A 679 7.08 -13.59 -34.13
N GLU A 680 6.04 -13.45 -34.95
CA GLU A 680 6.17 -13.07 -36.37
C GLU A 680 6.55 -11.59 -36.53
N TYR A 681 5.79 -10.68 -35.90
CA TYR A 681 5.96 -9.23 -36.07
C TYR A 681 7.05 -8.63 -35.17
N ARG A 682 7.41 -9.29 -34.06
CA ARG A 682 8.49 -8.88 -33.13
C ARG A 682 8.33 -7.42 -32.66
N PRO A 683 7.27 -7.13 -31.89
CA PRO A 683 6.93 -5.75 -31.55
C PRO A 683 8.04 -5.05 -30.77
N SER A 684 8.11 -3.73 -30.91
CA SER A 684 9.18 -2.91 -30.31
C SER A 684 9.26 -3.04 -28.79
N LEU A 685 8.12 -3.18 -28.13
CA LEU A 685 7.98 -3.43 -26.70
C LEU A 685 7.13 -4.69 -26.47
N VAL A 686 7.59 -5.59 -25.63
CA VAL A 686 6.81 -6.78 -25.20
C VAL A 686 6.55 -6.68 -23.70
N ILE A 687 5.29 -6.83 -23.31
CA ILE A 687 4.90 -7.04 -21.93
C ILE A 687 4.75 -8.53 -21.70
N GLY A 688 5.56 -9.10 -20.80
CA GLY A 688 5.55 -10.53 -20.49
C GLY A 688 5.32 -10.84 -19.01
N THR A 689 4.81 -12.03 -18.72
CA THR A 689 4.77 -12.60 -17.37
C THR A 689 5.78 -13.73 -17.23
N VAL A 690 6.19 -14.00 -15.99
CA VAL A 690 7.21 -15.01 -15.64
C VAL A 690 6.86 -16.40 -16.18
N ASP A 691 5.57 -16.78 -16.20
CA ASP A 691 5.11 -18.07 -16.72
C ASP A 691 5.42 -18.26 -18.21
N LYS A 692 5.48 -17.17 -19.00
CA LYS A 692 5.88 -17.24 -20.41
C LYS A 692 7.38 -17.43 -20.59
N PHE A 693 8.19 -16.96 -19.65
CA PHE A 693 9.63 -17.22 -19.70
C PHE A 693 9.95 -18.69 -19.51
N ALA A 694 9.17 -19.40 -18.69
CA ALA A 694 9.26 -20.86 -18.61
C ALA A 694 8.92 -21.55 -19.95
N GLN A 695 8.04 -20.96 -20.77
CA GLN A 695 7.73 -21.49 -22.10
C GLN A 695 8.90 -21.41 -23.09
N LEU A 696 9.94 -20.61 -22.83
CA LEU A 696 11.12 -20.54 -23.70
C LEU A 696 11.81 -21.91 -23.85
N ALA A 697 11.74 -22.76 -22.84
CA ALA A 697 12.27 -24.12 -22.91
C ALA A 697 11.49 -25.03 -23.89
N TRP A 698 10.24 -24.69 -24.20
CA TRP A 698 9.30 -25.55 -24.95
C TRP A 698 8.81 -24.94 -26.28
N LYS A 699 9.03 -23.64 -26.50
CA LYS A 699 8.55 -22.89 -27.67
C LYS A 699 9.71 -22.27 -28.46
N PRO A 700 10.26 -23.00 -29.45
CA PRO A 700 11.37 -22.52 -30.26
C PRO A 700 11.07 -21.20 -30.99
N GLU A 701 9.81 -20.91 -31.30
CA GLU A 701 9.39 -19.68 -32.00
C GLU A 701 9.65 -18.42 -31.16
N ALA A 702 9.63 -18.54 -29.82
CA ALA A 702 9.83 -17.42 -28.92
C ALA A 702 11.25 -16.82 -29.00
N ARG A 703 12.23 -17.55 -29.55
CA ARG A 703 13.58 -17.04 -29.82
C ARG A 703 13.59 -15.82 -30.75
N ALA A 704 12.56 -15.68 -31.59
CA ALA A 704 12.39 -14.54 -32.50
C ALA A 704 12.32 -13.21 -31.75
N LEU A 705 11.83 -13.20 -30.50
CA LEU A 705 11.80 -12.02 -29.64
C LEU A 705 13.20 -11.50 -29.29
N PHE A 706 14.21 -12.38 -29.36
CA PHE A 706 15.60 -12.04 -29.09
C PHE A 706 16.41 -11.79 -30.37
N GLY A 707 15.74 -11.69 -31.53
CA GLY A 707 16.41 -11.48 -32.81
C GLY A 707 17.13 -12.73 -33.33
N ILE A 708 16.75 -13.92 -32.83
CA ILE A 708 17.31 -15.20 -33.23
C ILE A 708 16.40 -15.84 -34.29
N ASP A 709 16.98 -16.34 -35.38
CA ASP A 709 16.26 -16.97 -36.48
C ASP A 709 16.01 -18.47 -36.29
N SER A 710 15.47 -19.12 -37.33
CA SER A 710 15.13 -20.54 -37.31
C SER A 710 16.34 -21.48 -37.14
N ASP A 711 17.53 -21.00 -37.48
CA ASP A 711 18.79 -21.74 -37.43
C ASP A 711 19.57 -21.47 -36.14
N GLY A 712 19.02 -20.64 -35.25
CA GLY A 712 19.64 -20.28 -33.98
C GLY A 712 20.67 -19.16 -34.10
N GLN A 713 20.74 -18.47 -35.24
CA GLN A 713 21.65 -17.36 -35.46
C GLN A 713 21.00 -16.02 -35.11
N ARG A 714 21.77 -15.12 -34.50
CA ARG A 714 21.30 -13.78 -34.12
C ARG A 714 21.39 -12.82 -35.31
N GLN A 715 20.26 -12.55 -35.95
CA GLN A 715 20.15 -11.69 -37.14
C GLN A 715 19.92 -10.22 -36.80
N SER A 716 19.19 -9.93 -35.72
CA SER A 716 18.87 -8.56 -35.28
C SER A 716 19.27 -8.31 -33.83
N SER A 717 19.26 -7.04 -33.41
CA SER A 717 19.67 -6.69 -32.06
C SER A 717 18.70 -7.25 -31.03
N PRO A 718 19.19 -7.80 -29.90
CA PRO A 718 18.33 -8.28 -28.84
C PRO A 718 17.59 -7.12 -28.14
N PRO A 719 16.66 -7.46 -27.24
CA PRO A 719 16.18 -6.51 -26.24
C PRO A 719 17.34 -5.90 -25.46
N GLY A 720 17.41 -4.57 -25.43
CA GLY A 720 18.45 -3.81 -24.75
C GLY A 720 17.98 -3.22 -23.42
N LEU A 721 16.69 -3.21 -23.13
CA LEU A 721 16.14 -2.68 -21.90
C LEU A 721 15.15 -3.67 -21.30
N ILE A 722 15.39 -4.05 -20.05
CA ILE A 722 14.50 -4.88 -19.24
C ILE A 722 13.91 -3.99 -18.15
N ILE A 723 12.58 -3.98 -18.06
CA ILE A 723 11.85 -3.27 -17.01
C ILE A 723 11.13 -4.29 -16.13
N GLN A 724 11.45 -4.31 -14.84
CA GLN A 724 10.77 -5.12 -13.84
C GLN A 724 9.92 -4.24 -12.92
N ASP A 725 8.60 -4.31 -13.07
CA ASP A 725 7.70 -3.61 -12.15
C ASP A 725 7.40 -4.48 -10.92
N GLU A 726 7.18 -3.83 -9.78
CA GLU A 726 6.91 -4.45 -8.48
C GLU A 726 7.91 -5.56 -8.09
N LEU A 727 9.20 -5.22 -8.10
CA LEU A 727 10.31 -6.16 -7.81
C LEU A 727 10.12 -6.93 -6.49
N HIS A 728 9.53 -6.31 -5.46
CA HIS A 728 9.31 -6.93 -4.15
C HIS A 728 8.39 -8.16 -4.20
N LEU A 729 7.58 -8.31 -5.25
CA LEU A 729 6.73 -9.47 -5.47
C LEU A 729 7.53 -10.69 -5.96
N ILE A 730 8.75 -10.51 -6.46
CA ILE A 730 9.68 -11.58 -6.85
C ILE A 730 10.60 -11.92 -5.68
N SER A 731 10.02 -12.42 -4.60
CA SER A 731 10.74 -12.79 -3.38
C SER A 731 10.39 -14.20 -2.92
N GLY A 732 11.17 -14.74 -1.99
CA GLY A 732 10.95 -16.07 -1.41
C GLY A 732 10.97 -17.22 -2.44
N PRO A 733 10.01 -18.16 -2.39
CA PRO A 733 9.97 -19.30 -3.30
C PRO A 733 9.81 -18.90 -4.78
N LEU A 734 8.99 -17.88 -5.06
CA LEU A 734 8.80 -17.40 -6.44
C LEU A 734 10.10 -16.83 -6.98
N GLY A 735 10.78 -15.97 -6.20
CA GLY A 735 12.07 -15.39 -6.61
C GLY A 735 13.14 -16.43 -6.91
N SER A 736 13.19 -17.51 -6.12
CA SER A 736 14.13 -18.62 -6.33
C SER A 736 13.93 -19.30 -7.69
N VAL A 737 12.67 -19.51 -8.09
CA VAL A 737 12.33 -20.09 -9.40
C VAL A 737 12.62 -19.10 -10.53
N VAL A 738 12.28 -17.82 -10.35
CA VAL A 738 12.47 -16.79 -11.37
C VAL A 738 13.96 -16.57 -11.67
N GLY A 739 14.84 -16.58 -10.66
CA GLY A 739 16.28 -16.37 -10.84
C GLY A 739 16.94 -17.36 -11.83
N LEU A 740 16.44 -18.59 -11.90
CA LEU A 740 16.90 -19.58 -12.89
C LEU A 740 16.63 -19.12 -14.33
N TYR A 741 15.44 -18.55 -14.57
CA TYR A 741 15.08 -18.04 -15.89
C TYR A 741 15.79 -16.72 -16.21
N GLU A 742 16.05 -15.89 -15.21
CA GLU A 742 16.69 -14.58 -15.43
C GLU A 742 18.07 -14.69 -16.05
N THR A 743 18.86 -15.66 -15.61
CA THR A 743 20.18 -15.94 -16.20
C THR A 743 20.06 -16.27 -17.69
N VAL A 744 19.05 -17.05 -18.08
CA VAL A 744 18.79 -17.41 -19.49
C VAL A 744 18.28 -16.20 -20.28
N ILE A 745 17.38 -15.40 -19.72
CA ILE A 745 16.85 -14.22 -20.42
C ILE A 745 17.95 -13.19 -20.65
N GLU A 746 18.79 -12.91 -19.65
CA GLU A 746 19.90 -11.99 -19.80
C GLU A 746 20.87 -12.46 -20.89
N GLU A 747 21.18 -13.76 -20.93
CA GLU A 747 22.03 -14.35 -21.97
C GLU A 747 21.41 -14.20 -23.36
N LEU A 748 20.10 -14.47 -23.51
CA LEU A 748 19.37 -14.25 -24.76
C LEU A 748 19.31 -12.77 -25.16
N CYS A 749 19.35 -11.85 -24.20
CA CYS A 749 19.42 -10.42 -24.42
C CYS A 749 20.84 -9.88 -24.64
N THR A 750 21.88 -10.67 -24.38
CA THR A 750 23.27 -10.22 -24.53
C THR A 750 23.66 -10.21 -26.00
N ASP A 751 24.09 -9.04 -26.49
CA ASP A 751 24.53 -8.87 -27.87
C ASP A 751 26.03 -9.14 -28.00
N ARG A 752 26.38 -10.18 -28.74
CA ARG A 752 27.77 -10.61 -29.01
C ARG A 752 28.17 -10.41 -30.48
N ARG A 753 27.40 -9.62 -31.24
CA ARG A 753 27.71 -9.34 -32.66
C ARG A 753 28.85 -8.32 -32.80
N GLY A 754 29.12 -7.53 -31.77
CA GLY A 754 30.26 -6.60 -31.70
C GLY A 754 31.50 -7.23 -31.07
N GLU A 755 32.56 -6.42 -30.92
CA GLU A 755 33.82 -6.86 -30.28
C GLU A 755 33.66 -7.15 -28.78
N GLN A 756 32.76 -6.41 -28.12
CA GLN A 756 32.43 -6.59 -26.71
C GLN A 756 30.98 -7.09 -26.57
N ALA A 757 30.76 -7.97 -25.60
CA ALA A 757 29.43 -8.43 -25.25
C ALA A 757 28.68 -7.29 -24.53
N ILE A 758 27.54 -6.88 -25.07
CA ILE A 758 26.69 -5.83 -24.50
C ILE A 758 25.50 -6.48 -23.82
N LYS A 759 25.43 -6.36 -22.50
CA LYS A 759 24.28 -6.83 -21.71
C LYS A 759 23.09 -5.86 -21.78
N PRO A 760 21.86 -6.34 -21.52
CA PRO A 760 20.71 -5.45 -21.36
C PRO A 760 20.87 -4.55 -20.14
N LYS A 761 20.30 -3.35 -20.21
CA LYS A 761 20.09 -2.48 -19.05
C LYS A 761 18.87 -2.98 -18.28
N ILE A 762 18.97 -3.06 -16.96
CA ILE A 762 17.87 -3.50 -16.08
C ILE A 762 17.40 -2.31 -15.24
N VAL A 763 16.09 -2.03 -15.31
CA VAL A 763 15.41 -1.03 -14.50
C VAL A 763 14.28 -1.72 -13.74
N CYS A 764 14.29 -1.59 -12.43
CA CYS A 764 13.29 -2.13 -11.53
C CYS A 764 12.49 -0.99 -10.89
N SER A 765 11.23 -1.26 -10.51
CA SER A 765 10.43 -0.35 -9.69
C SER A 765 9.79 -1.07 -8.51
N THR A 766 9.68 -0.36 -7.38
CA THR A 766 9.00 -0.86 -6.19
C THR A 766 8.49 0.29 -5.32
N ALA A 767 7.47 0.04 -4.50
CA ALA A 767 7.04 0.96 -3.43
C ALA A 767 7.59 0.56 -2.05
N THR A 768 8.03 -0.68 -1.91
CA THR A 768 8.46 -1.27 -0.64
C THR A 768 9.67 -2.15 -0.92
N ILE A 769 10.79 -1.92 -0.23
CA ILE A 769 11.91 -2.84 -0.34
C ILE A 769 12.78 -2.79 0.90
N ARG A 770 13.32 -3.95 1.23
CA ARG A 770 14.36 -4.20 2.23
C ARG A 770 15.30 -5.23 1.61
N ARG A 771 16.59 -5.18 1.92
CA ARG A 771 17.62 -6.07 1.35
C ARG A 771 17.59 -6.11 -0.18
N TYR A 772 17.39 -4.94 -0.79
CA TYR A 772 17.22 -4.84 -2.25
C TYR A 772 18.45 -5.30 -3.01
N ALA A 773 19.65 -5.02 -2.49
CA ALA A 773 20.90 -5.45 -3.10
C ALA A 773 21.04 -6.98 -3.11
N GLU A 774 20.75 -7.65 -2.00
CA GLU A 774 20.73 -9.12 -1.94
C GLU A 774 19.68 -9.71 -2.88
N GLN A 775 18.48 -9.13 -2.92
CA GLN A 775 17.42 -9.58 -3.81
C GLN A 775 17.84 -9.46 -5.29
N VAL A 776 18.40 -8.32 -5.69
CA VAL A 776 18.90 -8.08 -7.06
C VAL A 776 20.03 -9.03 -7.41
N LYS A 777 20.98 -9.23 -6.50
CA LYS A 777 22.08 -10.17 -6.67
C LYS A 777 21.57 -11.60 -6.85
N ALA A 778 20.67 -12.05 -5.99
CA ALA A 778 20.10 -13.39 -6.06
C ALA A 778 19.26 -13.62 -7.33
N LEU A 779 18.58 -12.57 -7.81
CA LEU A 779 17.69 -12.66 -8.98
C LEU A 779 18.43 -12.53 -10.31
N TYR A 780 19.34 -11.57 -10.43
CA TYR A 780 19.99 -11.18 -11.69
C TYR A 780 21.49 -11.49 -11.74
N GLY A 781 22.12 -11.88 -10.63
CA GLY A 781 23.57 -12.05 -10.57
C GLY A 781 24.36 -10.74 -10.75
N ARG A 782 23.71 -9.59 -10.53
CA ARG A 782 24.32 -8.25 -10.64
C ARG A 782 24.72 -7.77 -9.24
N GLU A 783 25.98 -7.34 -9.11
CA GLU A 783 26.54 -6.85 -7.84
C GLU A 783 26.28 -5.36 -7.60
N ASP A 784 26.15 -4.58 -8.67
CA ASP A 784 25.97 -3.12 -8.59
C ASP A 784 24.49 -2.74 -8.78
N VAL A 785 23.91 -2.15 -7.74
CA VAL A 785 22.52 -1.67 -7.70
C VAL A 785 22.49 -0.25 -7.18
N VAL A 786 21.61 0.57 -7.76
CA VAL A 786 21.37 1.95 -7.30
C VAL A 786 19.91 2.12 -6.96
N LEU A 787 19.63 2.47 -5.71
CA LEU A 787 18.30 2.89 -5.25
C LEU A 787 18.08 4.37 -5.59
N PHE A 788 16.96 4.69 -6.23
CA PHE A 788 16.61 6.07 -6.55
C PHE A 788 15.21 6.47 -6.03
N PRO A 789 15.07 7.62 -5.34
CA PRO A 789 16.15 8.49 -4.88
C PRO A 789 17.02 7.79 -3.81
N PRO A 790 18.33 8.07 -3.75
CA PRO A 790 19.17 7.57 -2.68
C PRO A 790 18.67 8.09 -1.33
N PRO A 791 18.90 7.35 -0.23
CA PRO A 791 18.50 7.81 1.09
C PRO A 791 19.27 9.08 1.47
N GLY A 792 18.55 10.10 1.91
CA GLY A 792 19.15 11.27 2.54
C GLY A 792 19.58 10.97 3.98
N LEU A 793 19.85 12.02 4.75
CA LEU A 793 20.13 11.87 6.19
C LEU A 793 18.87 11.55 7.00
N GLU A 794 17.66 11.83 6.48
CA GLU A 794 16.41 11.69 7.22
C GLU A 794 15.30 11.09 6.37
N ALA A 795 14.42 10.32 7.00
CA ALA A 795 13.21 9.78 6.36
C ALA A 795 12.24 10.84 5.82
N SER A 796 12.33 12.08 6.33
CA SER A 796 11.44 13.18 5.97
C SER A 796 11.90 13.98 4.75
N ASP A 797 13.15 13.82 4.32
CA ASP A 797 13.77 14.59 3.23
C ASP A 797 14.83 13.80 2.46
N SER A 798 14.47 13.40 1.24
CA SER A 798 15.38 12.84 0.23
C SER A 798 15.61 13.78 -0.95
N PHE A 799 15.30 15.08 -0.79
CA PHE A 799 15.16 16.09 -1.84
C PHE A 799 14.01 15.84 -2.83
N PHE A 800 13.97 14.66 -3.44
CA PHE A 800 12.96 14.23 -4.40
C PHE A 800 11.66 13.73 -3.77
N SER A 801 11.67 13.48 -2.46
CA SER A 801 10.48 13.19 -1.66
C SER A 801 10.62 13.86 -0.30
N ARG A 802 9.66 14.71 0.05
CA ARG A 802 9.61 15.45 1.32
C ARG A 802 8.25 15.34 1.96
N TYR A 803 8.18 15.45 3.29
CA TYR A 803 6.89 15.64 3.95
C TYR A 803 6.25 16.95 3.48
N ALA A 804 5.04 16.84 2.97
CA ALA A 804 4.26 17.96 2.48
C ALA A 804 3.88 18.87 3.66
N ARG A 805 4.03 20.18 3.48
CA ARG A 805 3.70 21.19 4.49
C ARG A 805 2.64 22.16 3.97
N ASN A 806 1.80 22.68 4.86
CA ASN A 806 0.89 23.79 4.57
C ASN A 806 1.71 25.10 4.49
N GLU A 807 1.07 26.20 4.09
CA GLU A 807 1.72 27.53 4.01
C GLU A 807 2.24 28.03 5.37
N ASP A 808 1.64 27.57 6.47
CA ASP A 808 2.05 27.87 7.85
C ASP A 808 3.20 26.98 8.37
N GLY A 809 3.74 26.09 7.52
CA GLY A 809 4.83 25.18 7.87
C GLY A 809 4.41 23.88 8.57
N THR A 810 3.12 23.73 8.93
CA THR A 810 2.60 22.51 9.56
C THR A 810 2.54 21.34 8.57
N LEU A 811 2.71 20.11 9.06
CA LEU A 811 2.65 18.91 8.21
C LEU A 811 1.25 18.74 7.64
N GLN A 812 1.17 18.44 6.34
CA GLN A 812 -0.09 18.08 5.72
C GLN A 812 -0.55 16.71 6.21
N ARG A 813 -1.81 16.65 6.62
CA ARG A 813 -2.50 15.42 7.03
C ARG A 813 -2.48 14.37 5.92
N GLY A 814 -1.99 13.17 6.24
CA GLY A 814 -1.78 12.06 5.30
C GLY A 814 -2.66 10.85 5.57
N ARG A 815 -2.09 9.65 5.69
CA ARG A 815 -2.85 8.40 5.92
C ARG A 815 -2.95 8.12 7.41
N ILE A 816 -4.15 7.73 7.89
CA ILE A 816 -4.31 7.20 9.25
C ILE A 816 -4.33 5.68 9.22
N TYR A 817 -3.50 5.10 10.07
CA TYR A 817 -3.50 3.68 10.39
C TYR A 817 -4.23 3.50 11.73
N ALA A 818 -5.17 2.55 11.79
CA ALA A 818 -5.91 2.21 13.00
C ALA A 818 -5.76 0.72 13.30
N GLY A 819 -5.30 0.39 14.51
CA GLY A 819 -5.17 -1.00 14.97
C GLY A 819 -6.41 -1.44 15.74
N VAL A 820 -7.02 -2.57 15.36
CA VAL A 820 -8.16 -3.16 16.09
C VAL A 820 -7.68 -4.40 16.83
N HIS A 821 -7.54 -4.29 18.15
CA HIS A 821 -7.27 -5.43 19.04
C HIS A 821 -8.49 -5.70 19.92
N GLY A 822 -9.33 -6.66 19.53
CA GLY A 822 -10.59 -6.98 20.21
C GLY A 822 -10.61 -8.37 20.83
N PRO A 823 -9.82 -8.66 21.89
CA PRO A 823 -9.82 -9.97 22.53
C PRO A 823 -11.19 -10.34 23.13
N GLY A 824 -11.98 -9.34 23.56
CA GLY A 824 -13.35 -9.55 24.04
C GLY A 824 -14.37 -9.81 22.92
N LEU A 825 -13.98 -9.72 21.64
CA LEU A 825 -14.81 -10.12 20.51
C LEU A 825 -14.56 -11.60 20.25
N SER A 826 -15.60 -12.42 20.44
CA SER A 826 -15.52 -13.88 20.54
C SER A 826 -14.86 -14.64 19.38
N SER A 827 -14.59 -13.97 18.26
CA SER A 827 -13.88 -14.52 17.12
C SER A 827 -13.34 -13.39 16.24
N LEU A 828 -12.33 -13.69 15.42
CA LEU A 828 -11.86 -12.80 14.36
C LEU A 828 -12.99 -12.39 13.40
N LEU A 829 -13.90 -13.32 13.09
CA LEU A 829 -15.07 -13.06 12.24
C LEU A 829 -15.98 -12.00 12.84
N THR A 830 -16.23 -12.04 14.16
CA THR A 830 -17.03 -11.03 14.87
C THR A 830 -16.37 -9.65 14.78
N ALA A 831 -15.06 -9.58 14.99
CA ALA A 831 -14.30 -8.33 14.88
C ALA A 831 -14.37 -7.77 13.45
N GLN A 832 -14.27 -8.64 12.45
CA GLN A 832 -14.37 -8.27 11.05
C GLN A 832 -15.76 -7.77 10.66
N VAL A 833 -16.84 -8.44 11.10
CA VAL A 833 -18.23 -8.01 10.86
C VAL A 833 -18.45 -6.62 11.43
N ARG A 834 -18.07 -6.39 12.69
CA ARG A 834 -18.30 -5.10 13.36
C ARG A 834 -17.48 -3.97 12.74
N THR A 835 -16.20 -4.22 12.50
CA THR A 835 -15.30 -3.25 11.87
C THR A 835 -15.80 -2.86 10.48
N SER A 836 -16.08 -3.86 9.64
CA SER A 836 -16.55 -3.63 8.27
C SER A 836 -17.92 -2.95 8.25
N ALA A 837 -18.84 -3.36 9.14
CA ALA A 837 -20.16 -2.76 9.22
C ALA A 837 -20.12 -1.30 9.68
N ALA A 838 -19.29 -0.98 10.68
CA ALA A 838 -19.08 0.38 11.15
C ALA A 838 -18.55 1.27 10.02
N LEU A 839 -17.48 0.84 9.34
CA LEU A 839 -16.87 1.61 8.26
C LEU A 839 -17.82 1.80 7.06
N LEU A 840 -18.62 0.79 6.72
CA LEU A 840 -19.58 0.88 5.60
C LEU A 840 -20.78 1.80 5.91
N GLN A 841 -21.19 1.92 7.18
CA GLN A 841 -22.30 2.78 7.61
C GLN A 841 -21.85 4.21 7.98
N ALA A 842 -20.60 4.38 8.42
CA ALA A 842 -20.03 5.68 8.79
C ALA A 842 -20.24 6.82 7.76
N PRO A 843 -20.13 6.60 6.43
CA PRO A 843 -20.33 7.68 5.46
C PRO A 843 -21.80 8.03 5.19
N VAL A 844 -22.78 7.20 5.58
CA VAL A 844 -24.19 7.41 5.23
C VAL A 844 -24.76 8.77 5.66
N PRO A 845 -24.41 9.33 6.85
CA PRO A 845 -24.88 10.66 7.24
C PRO A 845 -24.19 11.83 6.53
N LEU A 846 -23.13 11.59 5.74
CA LEU A 846 -22.40 12.65 5.02
C LEU A 846 -23.17 13.11 3.78
N THR A 847 -22.86 14.29 3.26
CA THR A 847 -23.44 14.77 1.99
C THR A 847 -22.92 13.95 0.80
N SER A 848 -23.63 13.91 -0.33
CA SER A 848 -23.25 13.09 -1.49
C SER A 848 -21.83 13.39 -2.02
N GLU A 849 -21.39 14.66 -1.98
CA GLU A 849 -20.03 15.06 -2.39
C GLU A 849 -18.96 14.60 -1.39
N GLU A 850 -19.32 14.51 -0.11
CA GLU A 850 -18.41 14.09 0.96
C GLU A 850 -18.32 12.57 1.12
N GLN A 851 -19.34 11.84 0.66
CA GLN A 851 -19.45 10.38 0.75
C GLN A 851 -18.45 9.66 -0.15
N ASP A 852 -18.21 10.17 -1.36
CA ASP A 852 -17.50 9.44 -2.43
C ASP A 852 -16.16 8.83 -1.97
N PRO A 853 -15.24 9.56 -1.29
CA PRO A 853 -13.95 9.00 -0.87
C PRO A 853 -14.04 7.89 0.18
N TRP A 854 -15.18 7.78 0.87
CA TRP A 854 -15.41 6.88 1.99
C TRP A 854 -16.46 5.81 1.68
N TRP A 855 -17.09 5.89 0.51
CA TRP A 855 -18.15 4.99 0.14
C TRP A 855 -17.61 3.58 -0.15
N THR A 856 -16.42 3.43 -0.72
CA THR A 856 -15.88 2.10 -1.04
C THR A 856 -14.98 1.57 0.08
N LEU A 857 -15.30 0.39 0.61
CA LEU A 857 -14.43 -0.35 1.53
C LEU A 857 -13.61 -1.37 0.72
N LEU A 858 -12.29 -1.18 0.66
CA LEU A 858 -11.36 -2.13 0.06
C LEU A 858 -10.73 -2.99 1.17
N MET A 859 -10.79 -4.31 1.00
CA MET A 859 -10.27 -5.28 1.98
C MET A 859 -9.20 -6.15 1.32
N PHE A 860 -8.06 -6.31 1.99
CA PHE A 860 -6.94 -7.15 1.56
C PHE A 860 -6.82 -8.36 2.48
N PHE A 861 -6.50 -9.52 1.90
CA PHE A 861 -6.35 -10.78 2.62
C PHE A 861 -5.04 -11.44 2.23
N ASN A 862 -4.41 -12.11 3.19
CA ASN A 862 -3.15 -12.83 2.95
C ASN A 862 -3.38 -14.20 2.29
N ASN A 863 -4.57 -14.79 2.47
CA ASN A 863 -4.91 -16.10 1.91
C ASN A 863 -6.35 -16.16 1.37
N LEU A 864 -6.61 -17.13 0.49
CA LEU A 864 -7.92 -17.31 -0.15
C LEU A 864 -9.00 -17.85 0.82
N ARG A 865 -8.61 -18.49 1.92
CA ARG A 865 -9.53 -19.04 2.91
C ARG A 865 -10.23 -17.91 3.68
N GLU A 866 -9.47 -16.95 4.20
CA GLU A 866 -9.97 -15.73 4.86
C GLU A 866 -10.86 -14.90 3.94
N LEU A 867 -10.45 -14.74 2.68
CA LEU A 867 -11.27 -14.10 1.67
C LEU A 867 -12.62 -14.81 1.51
N GLY A 868 -12.60 -16.14 1.39
CA GLY A 868 -13.81 -16.95 1.24
C GLY A 868 -14.78 -16.76 2.41
N PHE A 869 -14.27 -16.82 3.64
CA PHE A 869 -15.07 -16.53 4.84
C PHE A 869 -15.64 -15.11 4.82
N THR A 870 -14.83 -14.12 4.46
CA THR A 870 -15.27 -12.73 4.42
C THR A 870 -16.36 -12.49 3.37
N LEU A 871 -16.28 -13.14 2.22
CA LEU A 871 -17.30 -13.07 1.18
C LEU A 871 -18.64 -13.58 1.70
N SER A 872 -18.65 -14.68 2.47
CA SER A 872 -19.85 -15.15 3.16
C SER A 872 -20.37 -14.10 4.15
N LEU A 873 -19.51 -13.53 4.99
CA LEU A 873 -19.89 -12.48 5.94
C LEU A 873 -20.50 -11.24 5.26
N LEU A 874 -19.98 -10.83 4.10
CA LEU A 874 -20.51 -9.70 3.32
C LEU A 874 -21.91 -9.98 2.75
N GLN A 875 -22.26 -11.25 2.54
CA GLN A 875 -23.55 -11.67 2.02
C GLN A 875 -24.60 -11.86 3.13
N SER A 876 -24.20 -12.34 4.32
CA SER A 876 -25.11 -12.64 5.44
C SER A 876 -24.95 -11.70 6.63
N ASP A 877 -23.82 -11.79 7.33
CA ASP A 877 -23.64 -11.27 8.69
C ASP A 877 -23.51 -9.74 8.73
N ILE A 878 -22.75 -9.15 7.81
CA ILE A 878 -22.58 -7.69 7.70
C ILE A 878 -23.91 -7.00 7.37
N PRO A 879 -24.69 -7.43 6.34
CA PRO A 879 -26.04 -6.91 6.13
C PRO A 879 -26.99 -7.15 7.30
N GLY A 880 -26.87 -8.28 8.00
CA GLY A 880 -27.59 -8.55 9.25
C GLY A 880 -27.27 -7.52 10.32
N TYR A 881 -25.99 -7.21 10.48
CA TYR A 881 -25.49 -6.25 11.47
C TYR A 881 -25.86 -4.80 11.16
N PHE A 882 -26.04 -4.44 9.88
CA PHE A 882 -26.59 -3.13 9.51
C PHE A 882 -27.95 -2.86 10.16
N LYS A 883 -28.81 -3.89 10.25
CA LYS A 883 -30.10 -3.75 10.93
C LYS A 883 -29.91 -3.52 12.44
N VAL A 884 -28.88 -4.11 13.03
CA VAL A 884 -28.54 -3.90 14.45
C VAL A 884 -28.14 -2.45 14.68
N ILE A 885 -27.22 -1.91 13.86
CA ILE A 885 -26.78 -0.51 13.92
C ILE A 885 -27.98 0.43 13.68
N GLN A 886 -28.75 0.18 12.62
CA GLN A 886 -29.94 0.96 12.28
C GLN A 886 -30.92 1.05 13.45
N ASN A 887 -31.29 -0.10 14.00
CA ASN A 887 -32.24 -0.21 15.11
C ASN A 887 -31.72 0.46 16.38
N ARG A 888 -30.40 0.50 16.58
CA ARG A 888 -29.75 1.14 17.73
C ARG A 888 -29.72 2.65 17.60
N LEU A 889 -29.41 3.16 16.40
CA LEU A 889 -29.32 4.61 16.13
C LEU A 889 -30.67 5.25 15.82
N GLY A 890 -31.74 4.46 15.71
CA GLY A 890 -33.07 4.96 15.35
C GLY A 890 -33.16 5.45 13.90
N TRP A 891 -32.28 4.96 13.02
CA TRP A 891 -32.23 5.36 11.62
C TRP A 891 -33.38 4.76 10.81
N ASP A 892 -33.92 5.52 9.86
CA ASP A 892 -34.89 4.97 8.92
C ASP A 892 -34.22 3.99 7.94
N ARG A 893 -35.01 3.09 7.34
CA ARG A 893 -34.54 2.10 6.36
C ARG A 893 -33.89 2.75 5.14
N GLN A 894 -34.25 3.99 4.83
CA GLN A 894 -33.65 4.77 3.75
C GLN A 894 -32.24 5.28 4.10
N GLN A 895 -31.95 5.40 5.39
CA GLN A 895 -30.65 5.84 5.94
C GLN A 895 -29.75 4.64 6.28
N THR A 896 -30.00 3.48 5.67
CA THR A 896 -29.16 2.29 5.85
C THR A 896 -28.59 1.89 4.50
N ARG A 897 -27.27 1.80 4.44
CA ARG A 897 -26.59 1.34 3.22
C ARG A 897 -26.98 -0.09 2.86
N ARG A 898 -27.07 -0.36 1.55
CA ARG A 898 -27.21 -1.72 0.99
C ARG A 898 -25.94 -2.12 0.26
N ILE A 899 -25.47 -3.34 0.51
CA ILE A 899 -24.41 -3.98 -0.28
C ILE A 899 -25.12 -4.68 -1.43
N TRP A 900 -24.96 -4.16 -2.65
CA TRP A 900 -25.62 -4.72 -3.83
C TRP A 900 -24.80 -5.87 -4.42
N GLN A 901 -23.51 -5.64 -4.65
CA GLN A 901 -22.60 -6.64 -5.22
C GLN A 901 -21.22 -6.46 -4.57
N PRO A 902 -20.84 -7.32 -3.60
CA PRO A 902 -19.44 -7.41 -3.21
C PRO A 902 -18.65 -7.92 -4.43
N LEU A 903 -17.55 -7.23 -4.73
CA LEU A 903 -16.66 -7.61 -5.82
C LEU A 903 -15.42 -8.25 -5.19
N GLU A 904 -15.21 -9.53 -5.49
CA GLU A 904 -13.92 -10.17 -5.31
C GLU A 904 -12.94 -9.58 -6.35
N LEU A 905 -11.63 -9.56 -6.08
CA LEU A 905 -10.60 -9.17 -7.06
C LEU A 905 -9.43 -10.17 -6.97
N THR A 906 -9.71 -11.44 -7.26
CA THR A 906 -8.70 -12.52 -7.27
C THR A 906 -8.49 -13.07 -8.68
N GLY A 907 -7.52 -13.98 -8.81
CA GLY A 907 -7.31 -14.76 -10.03
C GLY A 907 -8.48 -15.69 -10.43
N ARG A 908 -9.56 -15.79 -9.62
CA ARG A 908 -10.77 -16.55 -9.97
C ARG A 908 -11.71 -15.78 -10.90
N ILE A 909 -11.55 -14.46 -10.98
CA ILE A 909 -12.36 -13.62 -11.85
C ILE A 909 -11.80 -13.67 -13.28
N ARG A 910 -12.71 -13.60 -14.25
CA ARG A 910 -12.34 -13.61 -15.66
C ARG A 910 -11.46 -12.40 -15.98
N SER A 911 -10.48 -12.59 -16.84
CA SER A 911 -9.44 -11.57 -17.08
C SER A 911 -10.04 -10.24 -17.60
N ASP A 912 -11.18 -10.31 -18.29
CA ASP A 912 -11.92 -9.15 -18.82
C ASP A 912 -12.78 -8.42 -17.78
N GLN A 913 -13.22 -9.10 -16.71
CA GLN A 913 -14.05 -8.53 -15.65
C GLN A 913 -13.27 -7.64 -14.69
N VAL A 914 -11.95 -7.84 -14.56
CA VAL A 914 -11.09 -7.05 -13.68
C VAL A 914 -11.03 -5.58 -14.13
N PRO A 915 -10.66 -5.24 -15.38
CA PRO A 915 -10.71 -3.86 -15.85
C PRO A 915 -12.10 -3.24 -15.75
N GLU A 916 -13.16 -4.03 -15.95
CA GLU A 916 -14.54 -3.56 -15.80
C GLU A 916 -14.87 -3.21 -14.33
N ALA A 917 -14.43 -4.03 -13.38
CA ALA A 917 -14.62 -3.79 -11.95
C ALA A 917 -13.86 -2.52 -11.51
N ILE A 918 -12.63 -2.32 -11.98
CA ILE A 918 -11.87 -1.10 -11.70
C ILE A 918 -12.51 0.13 -12.35
N ALA A 919 -13.01 0.02 -13.59
CA ALA A 919 -13.72 1.11 -14.25
C ALA A 919 -15.02 1.51 -13.53
N LYS A 920 -15.61 0.63 -12.69
CA LYS A 920 -16.73 0.98 -11.81
C LYS A 920 -16.32 1.83 -10.61
N LEU A 921 -15.03 1.85 -10.26
CA LEU A 921 -14.46 2.68 -9.20
C LEU A 921 -14.00 4.06 -9.70
N GLU A 922 -13.90 4.27 -11.02
CA GLU A 922 -13.61 5.58 -11.59
C GLU A 922 -14.79 6.53 -11.34
N ILE A 923 -14.48 7.75 -10.86
CA ILE A 923 -15.48 8.80 -10.61
C ILE A 923 -16.27 9.06 -11.90
N LYS A 924 -17.60 8.96 -11.81
CA LYS A 924 -18.51 9.22 -12.92
C LYS A 924 -18.98 10.67 -12.95
#